data_AF-A0AAF0YU23-F1
#
_entry.id   AF-A0AAF0YU23-F1
#
_cell.length_a   1.000
_cell.length_b   1.000
_cell.length_c   1.000
_cell.angle_alpha   90.00
_cell.angle_beta   90.00
_cell.angle_gamma   90.00
#
_symmetry.space_group_name_H-M   'P 1'
#
loop_
_entity.id
_entity.type
_entity.pdbx_description
1 polymer ?
#
loop_
_entity_poly.entity_id
_entity_poly.type
_entity_poly.pdbx_seq_one_letter_code
_entity_poly.pdbx_strand_id
1 'polypeptide(L)'
;MRKTAFLTAVAMAASLVVAPSVASAGDNGNGFYNVVVGPGTDESSATITWDETHLLPTGVDFNGDSKKDFSSKRLGSSTLSNRFGVFYHKKAVVTGLNPGQQYTFRLGTDLTWSPEMTFTAGTASSSWSFAATGAPDVLVDDASWADTVAAAAATHPELLVVTGNAMSNKKSNEERDTFTDTTLTDLIPTAVGYHTDDTATAADTSWHFSFPGDQKLTTSFTHNNVGFINVATAVSGADLESFITSEAERLSASTDWIVLYGMQKLTPELQKIASQAGVDLILSGGTGYYSRSYLLNASGVDKAAGPTVHPKDGQMLFVSLNAPADMGRQNPTNDPATFAKAVQDGTPDYTTVDVTPEELTVTTRDVATGKVIDAVTLSRKPEIKPSPIASEDPTTPADTTTPTSEPKPTEKPTSEPKPTSNKPTSEPKPTSNKPTSEPKPTTEKPTSEPKPTSNKPTSEPKPTSNKPTSEPKPTSNKPTSEPKPSEEPTPVPAPTLKPGTTVEKVTPGKKAVLDDVVTGDLSSVTGSVTDASGKSVAGATVSVDKQTGAVSVTLPKDAKAGTYTIQLASAGKNVGAPITVTVEAKSTPTPKPTPKPGDDDQSSEGSSSENMVWIGVGGFFGMIAVAGIFGWLLGNVLGHARPYLEGLGIHI
;
A
#
# COMPACT_ATOMS: atom_id res chain seq x y z
N MET A 1 -73.45 -27.82 -16.36
CA MET A 1 -72.65 -28.39 -15.25
C MET A 1 -71.19 -28.05 -15.51
N ARG A 2 -70.54 -27.26 -14.66
CA ARG A 2 -69.09 -26.96 -14.76
C ARG A 2 -68.33 -28.03 -13.97
N LYS A 3 -67.33 -28.68 -14.57
CA LYS A 3 -66.39 -29.57 -13.86
C LYS A 3 -65.14 -28.79 -13.50
N THR A 4 -65.00 -28.45 -12.22
CA THR A 4 -63.78 -27.88 -11.65
C THR A 4 -62.80 -29.03 -11.41
N ALA A 5 -61.60 -28.97 -11.99
CA ALA A 5 -60.51 -29.87 -11.65
C ALA A 5 -59.59 -29.16 -10.65
N PHE A 6 -59.58 -29.63 -9.40
CA PHE A 6 -58.54 -29.27 -8.44
C PHE A 6 -57.27 -30.04 -8.80
N LEU A 7 -56.18 -29.33 -9.12
CA LEU A 7 -54.84 -29.89 -9.07
C LEU A 7 -54.21 -29.51 -7.72
N THR A 8 -54.13 -30.46 -6.81
CA THR A 8 -53.47 -30.28 -5.51
C THR A 8 -51.96 -30.36 -5.72
N ALA A 9 -51.26 -29.23 -5.68
CA ALA A 9 -49.80 -29.22 -5.68
C ALA A 9 -49.28 -29.80 -4.35
N VAL A 10 -48.64 -30.97 -4.41
CA VAL A 10 -47.93 -31.54 -3.26
C VAL A 10 -46.59 -30.82 -3.13
N ALA A 11 -46.48 -29.90 -2.17
CA ALA A 11 -45.21 -29.30 -1.81
C ALA A 11 -44.34 -30.34 -1.10
N MET A 12 -43.36 -30.92 -1.81
CA MET A 12 -42.27 -31.65 -1.16
C MET A 12 -41.37 -30.63 -0.46
N ALA A 13 -41.54 -30.49 0.86
CA ALA A 13 -40.60 -29.78 1.70
C ALA A 13 -39.31 -30.61 1.83
N ALA A 14 -38.41 -30.46 0.86
CA ALA A 14 -37.03 -30.92 0.98
C ALA A 14 -36.38 -30.14 2.13
N SER A 15 -36.34 -30.75 3.30
CA SER A 15 -35.65 -30.19 4.47
C SER A 15 -34.16 -30.25 4.18
N LEU A 16 -33.62 -29.15 3.64
CA LEU A 16 -32.18 -28.99 3.49
C LEU A 16 -31.57 -29.01 4.90
N VAL A 17 -30.95 -30.13 5.26
CA VAL A 17 -30.05 -30.15 6.40
C VAL A 17 -28.84 -29.34 5.97
N VAL A 18 -28.86 -28.05 6.28
CA VAL A 18 -27.67 -27.22 6.29
C VAL A 18 -26.78 -27.81 7.37
N ALA A 19 -25.85 -28.69 6.96
CA ALA A 19 -24.71 -29.00 7.79
C ALA A 19 -24.05 -27.66 8.13
N PRO A 20 -23.68 -27.41 9.40
CA PRO A 20 -23.02 -26.17 9.75
C PRO A 20 -21.78 -26.05 8.88
N SER A 21 -21.77 -25.05 8.01
CA SER A 21 -20.57 -24.67 7.27
C SER A 21 -19.55 -24.25 8.33
N VAL A 22 -18.52 -25.07 8.49
CA VAL A 22 -17.23 -24.53 8.92
C VAL A 22 -16.90 -23.44 7.92
N ALA A 23 -16.95 -22.19 8.36
CA ALA A 23 -16.49 -21.06 7.55
C ALA A 23 -15.05 -21.38 7.15
N SER A 24 -14.78 -21.45 5.84
CA SER A 24 -13.41 -21.61 5.38
C SER A 24 -12.67 -20.28 5.53
N ALA A 25 -11.35 -20.35 5.53
CA ALA A 25 -10.52 -19.21 5.17
C ALA A 25 -11.09 -18.54 3.90
N GLY A 26 -11.17 -17.21 3.90
CA GLY A 26 -11.72 -16.45 2.78
C GLY A 26 -13.22 -16.60 2.49
N ASP A 27 -14.02 -17.29 3.33
CA ASP A 27 -15.49 -17.35 3.17
C ASP A 27 -16.14 -16.01 3.53
N ASN A 28 -16.54 -15.26 2.50
CA ASN A 28 -17.32 -14.04 2.67
C ASN A 28 -18.82 -14.33 2.87
N GLY A 29 -19.27 -15.59 2.77
CA GLY A 29 -20.63 -16.03 3.04
C GLY A 29 -21.49 -16.19 1.77
N ASN A 30 -22.55 -17.00 1.89
CA ASN A 30 -23.53 -17.29 0.83
C ASN A 30 -22.93 -17.83 -0.50
N GLY A 31 -21.74 -18.43 -0.44
CA GLY A 31 -21.04 -18.99 -1.59
C GLY A 31 -20.11 -18.02 -2.33
N PHE A 32 -19.83 -16.86 -1.74
CA PHE A 32 -18.83 -15.89 -2.19
C PHE A 32 -17.57 -15.99 -1.33
N TYR A 33 -16.40 -15.95 -1.97
CA TYR A 33 -15.11 -16.14 -1.35
C TYR A 33 -14.07 -15.14 -1.89
N ASN A 34 -12.99 -14.96 -1.14
CA ASN A 34 -11.73 -14.35 -1.60
C ASN A 34 -11.90 -12.97 -2.25
N VAL A 35 -12.73 -12.12 -1.64
CA VAL A 35 -13.01 -10.77 -2.15
C VAL A 35 -11.80 -9.87 -1.97
N VAL A 36 -11.31 -9.28 -3.07
CA VAL A 36 -10.21 -8.32 -3.09
C VAL A 36 -10.64 -7.05 -3.82
N VAL A 37 -10.48 -5.91 -3.15
CA VAL A 37 -10.52 -4.59 -3.79
C VAL A 37 -9.10 -4.20 -4.19
N GLY A 38 -8.90 -3.83 -5.45
CA GLY A 38 -7.65 -3.30 -5.98
C GLY A 38 -7.81 -1.88 -6.51
N PRO A 39 -6.71 -1.13 -6.72
CA PRO A 39 -6.75 0.21 -7.31
C PRO A 39 -7.32 0.16 -8.73
N GLY A 40 -8.05 1.21 -9.12
CA GLY A 40 -8.37 1.51 -10.52
C GLY A 40 -7.23 2.26 -11.22
N THR A 41 -7.52 2.96 -12.31
CA THR A 41 -6.51 3.81 -12.99
C THR A 41 -6.17 5.07 -12.20
N ASP A 42 -7.11 5.50 -11.36
CA ASP A 42 -7.16 6.71 -10.54
C ASP A 42 -8.25 6.52 -9.46
N GLU A 43 -8.47 7.52 -8.61
CA GLU A 43 -9.41 7.50 -7.48
C GLU A 43 -10.89 7.39 -7.91
N SER A 44 -11.20 7.62 -9.19
CA SER A 44 -12.56 7.49 -9.72
C SER A 44 -12.95 6.04 -10.07
N SER A 45 -12.02 5.09 -9.88
CA SER A 45 -12.23 3.68 -10.20
C SER A 45 -11.56 2.72 -9.22
N ALA A 46 -12.10 1.50 -9.15
CA ALA A 46 -11.54 0.39 -8.38
C ALA A 46 -11.72 -0.93 -9.14
N THR A 47 -10.84 -1.89 -8.91
CA THR A 47 -11.07 -3.27 -9.33
C THR A 47 -11.62 -4.08 -8.17
N ILE A 48 -12.52 -5.03 -8.46
CA ILE A 48 -13.04 -5.96 -7.45
C ILE A 48 -12.96 -7.36 -8.04
N THR A 49 -12.29 -8.28 -7.35
CA THR A 49 -12.27 -9.70 -7.69
C THR A 49 -12.86 -10.53 -6.57
N TRP A 50 -13.47 -11.66 -6.92
CA TRP A 50 -14.05 -12.61 -5.97
C TRP A 50 -14.16 -13.98 -6.62
N ASP A 51 -14.38 -14.99 -5.79
CA ASP A 51 -14.65 -16.36 -6.18
C ASP A 51 -16.06 -16.77 -5.76
N GLU A 52 -16.66 -17.67 -6.51
CA GLU A 52 -17.95 -18.28 -6.17
C GLU A 52 -18.00 -19.73 -6.62
N THR A 53 -18.80 -20.56 -5.93
CA THR A 53 -18.94 -21.99 -6.25
C THR A 53 -20.11 -22.30 -7.21
N HIS A 54 -20.82 -21.26 -7.67
CA HIS A 54 -21.98 -21.37 -8.57
C HIS A 54 -21.79 -20.64 -9.91
N LEU A 55 -22.56 -21.04 -10.93
CA LEU A 55 -22.50 -20.47 -12.28
C LEU A 55 -23.31 -19.17 -12.48
N LEU A 56 -23.76 -18.52 -11.41
CA LEU A 56 -24.67 -17.38 -11.51
C LEU A 56 -23.99 -16.16 -12.19
N PRO A 57 -24.77 -15.35 -12.95
CA PRO A 57 -24.30 -14.08 -13.45
C PRO A 57 -24.35 -13.03 -12.33
N THR A 58 -23.31 -13.01 -11.51
CA THR A 58 -23.14 -12.09 -10.39
C THR A 58 -22.47 -10.78 -10.80
N GLY A 59 -22.78 -9.70 -10.08
CA GLY A 59 -22.19 -8.37 -10.22
C GLY A 59 -21.93 -7.72 -8.87
N VAL A 60 -21.53 -6.45 -8.90
CA VAL A 60 -21.31 -5.61 -7.71
C VAL A 60 -22.49 -4.65 -7.57
N ASP A 61 -23.05 -4.56 -6.37
CA ASP A 61 -24.14 -3.65 -6.02
C ASP A 61 -23.71 -2.71 -4.89
N PHE A 62 -24.03 -1.42 -4.99
CA PHE A 62 -23.57 -0.36 -4.07
C PHE A 62 -24.73 0.23 -3.28
N ASN A 63 -24.93 -0.27 -2.06
CA ASN A 63 -25.94 0.22 -1.11
C ASN A 63 -25.47 1.53 -0.44
N GLY A 64 -25.50 2.66 -1.17
CA GLY A 64 -25.11 3.95 -0.58
C GLY A 64 -25.55 5.20 -1.35
N ASP A 65 -25.45 5.21 -2.68
CA ASP A 65 -25.83 6.38 -3.49
C ASP A 65 -26.71 5.97 -4.68
N SER A 66 -28.00 5.73 -4.37
CA SER A 66 -29.08 5.45 -5.35
C SER A 66 -29.33 6.58 -6.37
N LYS A 67 -28.50 7.63 -6.38
CA LYS A 67 -28.53 8.74 -7.36
C LYS A 67 -27.32 8.77 -8.28
N LYS A 68 -26.35 7.84 -8.13
CA LYS A 68 -25.21 7.68 -9.05
C LYS A 68 -25.24 6.30 -9.70
N ASP A 69 -25.22 6.29 -11.04
CA ASP A 69 -24.94 5.09 -11.82
C ASP A 69 -23.45 4.75 -11.71
N PHE A 70 -23.09 3.89 -10.74
CA PHE A 70 -21.78 3.24 -10.74
C PHE A 70 -21.76 2.17 -11.83
N SER A 71 -21.02 2.41 -12.91
CA SER A 71 -20.94 1.41 -13.97
C SER A 71 -19.93 0.32 -13.57
N SER A 72 -20.42 -0.89 -13.32
CA SER A 72 -19.56 -2.07 -13.11
C SER A 72 -19.37 -2.80 -14.43
N LYS A 73 -18.14 -2.80 -14.98
CA LYS A 73 -17.80 -3.63 -16.15
C LYS A 73 -17.23 -4.96 -15.69
N ARG A 74 -17.98 -6.05 -15.88
CA ARG A 74 -17.45 -7.41 -15.68
C ARG A 74 -16.38 -7.71 -16.74
N LEU A 75 -15.15 -8.02 -16.32
CA LEU A 75 -14.03 -8.27 -17.23
C LEU A 75 -13.91 -9.74 -17.67
N GLY A 76 -14.42 -10.70 -16.89
CA GLY A 76 -14.33 -12.10 -17.29
C GLY A 76 -14.94 -13.12 -16.34
N SER A 77 -14.67 -14.38 -16.63
CA SER A 77 -14.83 -15.54 -15.76
C SER A 77 -13.80 -16.60 -16.13
N SER A 78 -13.15 -17.22 -15.15
CA SER A 78 -12.37 -18.45 -15.34
C SER A 78 -12.84 -19.52 -14.36
N THR A 79 -12.59 -20.80 -14.70
CA THR A 79 -13.05 -21.96 -13.93
C THR A 79 -11.85 -22.79 -13.52
N LEU A 80 -11.70 -23.06 -12.22
CA LEU A 80 -10.74 -24.03 -11.70
C LEU A 80 -11.45 -25.13 -10.91
N SER A 81 -10.96 -26.37 -11.05
CA SER A 81 -11.45 -27.54 -10.31
C SER A 81 -10.30 -28.08 -9.47
N ASN A 82 -10.49 -28.13 -8.15
CA ASN A 82 -9.56 -28.75 -7.21
C ASN A 82 -10.25 -29.91 -6.45
N ARG A 83 -9.62 -30.47 -5.41
CA ARG A 83 -10.24 -31.54 -4.59
C ARG A 83 -11.44 -31.08 -3.74
N PHE A 84 -11.67 -29.78 -3.61
CA PHE A 84 -12.68 -29.18 -2.75
C PHE A 84 -13.89 -28.63 -3.52
N GLY A 85 -13.76 -28.34 -4.82
CA GLY A 85 -14.88 -27.93 -5.65
C GLY A 85 -14.49 -27.35 -7.00
N VAL A 86 -15.49 -26.78 -7.68
CA VAL A 86 -15.32 -25.93 -8.86
C VAL A 86 -15.54 -24.49 -8.42
N PHE A 87 -14.54 -23.64 -8.66
CA PHE A 87 -14.59 -22.21 -8.37
C PHE A 87 -14.64 -21.42 -9.66
N TYR A 88 -15.43 -20.33 -9.63
CA TYR A 88 -15.58 -19.39 -10.72
C TYR A 88 -15.02 -18.03 -10.30
N HIS A 89 -13.84 -17.70 -10.80
CA HIS A 89 -13.22 -16.40 -10.55
C HIS A 89 -13.96 -15.32 -11.32
N LYS A 90 -14.24 -14.19 -10.69
CA LYS A 90 -14.91 -13.02 -11.28
C LYS A 90 -14.08 -11.77 -11.08
N LYS A 91 -14.34 -10.79 -11.95
CA LYS A 91 -13.72 -9.47 -11.93
C LYS A 91 -14.72 -8.41 -12.36
N ALA A 92 -14.76 -7.30 -11.64
CA ALA A 92 -15.40 -6.07 -12.07
C ALA A 92 -14.41 -4.90 -12.01
N VAL A 93 -14.55 -3.95 -12.94
CA VAL A 93 -14.06 -2.58 -12.76
C VAL A 93 -15.26 -1.72 -12.42
N VAL A 94 -15.20 -1.02 -11.29
CA VAL A 94 -16.19 -0.03 -10.88
C VAL A 94 -15.65 1.35 -11.25
N THR A 95 -16.49 2.21 -11.81
CA THR A 95 -16.14 3.57 -12.21
C THR A 95 -17.18 4.59 -11.72
N GLY A 96 -16.79 5.87 -11.69
CA GLY A 96 -17.64 6.94 -11.16
C GLY A 96 -17.56 7.09 -9.64
N LEU A 97 -16.53 6.50 -9.02
CA LEU A 97 -16.22 6.72 -7.61
C LEU A 97 -15.84 8.19 -7.39
N ASN A 98 -16.12 8.67 -6.19
CA ASN A 98 -15.74 9.98 -5.70
C ASN A 98 -14.53 9.79 -4.77
N PRO A 99 -13.45 10.58 -4.92
CA PRO A 99 -12.30 10.49 -4.03
C PRO A 99 -12.67 10.65 -2.55
N GLY A 100 -12.08 9.82 -1.69
CA GLY A 100 -12.25 9.85 -0.23
C GLY A 100 -13.61 9.38 0.29
N GLN A 101 -14.50 8.92 -0.58
CA GLN A 101 -15.80 8.37 -0.17
C GLN A 101 -15.66 6.89 0.21
N GLN A 102 -16.18 6.52 1.38
CA GLN A 102 -16.40 5.12 1.75
C GLN A 102 -17.64 4.58 1.04
N TYR A 103 -17.55 3.37 0.50
CA TYR A 103 -18.61 2.69 -0.23
C TYR A 103 -18.98 1.38 0.46
N THR A 104 -20.26 1.20 0.76
CA THR A 104 -20.82 -0.11 1.12
C THR A 104 -21.25 -0.83 -0.15
N PHE A 105 -20.79 -2.07 -0.33
CA PHE A 105 -21.11 -2.89 -1.48
C PHE A 105 -21.38 -4.35 -1.10
N ARG A 106 -22.00 -5.08 -2.02
CA ARG A 106 -22.21 -6.53 -1.94
C ARG A 106 -22.09 -7.16 -3.32
N LEU A 107 -21.85 -8.45 -3.35
CA LEU A 107 -21.66 -9.25 -4.55
C LEU A 107 -22.86 -10.16 -4.76
N GLY A 108 -23.36 -10.28 -5.99
CA GLY A 108 -24.41 -11.24 -6.27
C GLY A 108 -25.42 -10.85 -7.33
N THR A 109 -26.66 -11.28 -7.10
CA THR A 109 -27.82 -11.17 -7.99
C THR A 109 -29.10 -11.40 -7.16
N ASP A 110 -30.29 -11.16 -7.71
CA ASP A 110 -31.59 -11.28 -7.00
C ASP A 110 -31.85 -12.64 -6.31
N LEU A 111 -31.05 -13.68 -6.64
CA LEU A 111 -31.13 -15.02 -6.07
C LEU A 111 -30.19 -15.26 -4.87
N THR A 112 -29.06 -14.56 -4.78
CA THR A 112 -28.08 -14.70 -3.69
C THR A 112 -27.15 -13.50 -3.65
N TRP A 113 -26.82 -13.06 -2.43
CA TRP A 113 -25.97 -11.92 -2.15
C TRP A 113 -24.95 -12.28 -1.08
N SER A 114 -23.72 -11.79 -1.20
CA SER A 114 -22.80 -11.71 -0.07
C SER A 114 -23.38 -10.81 1.04
N PRO A 115 -22.88 -10.91 2.28
CA PRO A 115 -22.91 -9.82 3.24
C PRO A 115 -22.37 -8.51 2.63
N GLU A 116 -22.70 -7.41 3.28
CA GLU A 116 -22.16 -6.10 2.94
C GLU A 116 -20.71 -5.98 3.40
N MET A 117 -19.88 -5.40 2.54
CA MET A 117 -18.47 -5.05 2.78
C MET A 117 -18.29 -3.56 2.50
N THR A 118 -17.24 -2.96 3.04
CA THR A 118 -16.88 -1.57 2.72
C THR A 118 -15.49 -1.48 2.10
N PHE A 119 -15.23 -0.41 1.36
CA PHE A 119 -13.89 0.10 1.08
C PHE A 119 -13.95 1.62 0.93
N THR A 120 -12.82 2.30 1.05
CA THR A 120 -12.71 3.74 0.78
C THR A 120 -11.96 3.98 -0.52
N ALA A 121 -12.53 4.80 -1.41
CA ALA A 121 -11.81 5.24 -2.61
C ALA A 121 -10.71 6.24 -2.22
N GLY A 122 -9.55 6.21 -2.90
CA GLY A 122 -8.41 7.08 -2.59
C GLY A 122 -8.81 8.55 -2.47
N THR A 123 -8.24 9.28 -1.51
CA THR A 123 -8.72 10.60 -1.10
C THR A 123 -8.52 11.73 -2.12
N ALA A 124 -7.72 11.51 -3.17
CA ALA A 124 -7.10 12.54 -4.01
C ALA A 124 -6.31 13.58 -3.17
N SER A 125 -5.82 13.19 -2.00
CA SER A 125 -5.07 14.06 -1.10
C SER A 125 -3.63 14.25 -1.58
N SER A 126 -3.06 15.43 -1.32
CA SER A 126 -1.63 15.67 -1.47
C SER A 126 -0.80 15.20 -0.26
N SER A 127 -1.46 14.76 0.82
CA SER A 127 -0.79 14.13 1.96
C SER A 127 -1.61 12.99 2.55
N TRP A 128 -0.99 11.82 2.63
CA TRP A 128 -1.62 10.54 2.89
C TRP A 128 -0.54 9.50 3.24
N SER A 129 -0.94 8.24 3.49
CA SER A 129 0.01 7.15 3.68
C SER A 129 -0.46 5.83 3.06
N PHE A 130 0.48 5.04 2.55
CA PHE A 130 0.26 3.65 2.17
C PHE A 130 1.11 2.69 3.00
N ALA A 131 0.65 1.45 3.14
CA ALA A 131 1.45 0.37 3.69
C ALA A 131 2.06 -0.45 2.55
N ALA A 132 3.23 -1.02 2.79
CA ALA A 132 3.91 -1.92 1.87
C ALA A 132 4.49 -3.12 2.62
N THR A 133 4.43 -4.30 1.99
CA THR A 133 4.95 -5.55 2.51
C THR A 133 5.72 -6.31 1.43
N GLY A 134 6.69 -7.13 1.83
CA GLY A 134 7.36 -8.07 0.94
C GLY A 134 6.36 -9.05 0.32
N ALA A 135 6.74 -9.66 -0.79
CA ALA A 135 6.03 -10.80 -1.33
C ALA A 135 5.94 -11.91 -0.26
N PRO A 136 4.75 -12.47 0.06
CA PRO A 136 4.69 -13.69 0.85
C PRO A 136 5.44 -14.83 0.16
N ASP A 137 5.32 -14.94 -1.18
CA ASP A 137 5.97 -15.91 -2.08
C ASP A 137 5.75 -17.40 -1.77
N VAL A 138 5.55 -17.82 -0.51
CA VAL A 138 5.06 -19.14 -0.10
C VAL A 138 4.17 -18.99 1.15
N LEU A 139 2.85 -19.20 0.99
CA LEU A 139 1.88 -19.10 2.08
C LEU A 139 1.74 -20.44 2.84
N VAL A 140 2.83 -20.91 3.45
CA VAL A 140 2.82 -22.14 4.29
C VAL A 140 2.52 -21.87 5.77
N ASP A 141 2.57 -20.59 6.18
CA ASP A 141 2.31 -20.14 7.55
C ASP A 141 1.34 -18.96 7.52
N ASP A 142 0.05 -19.30 7.53
CA ASP A 142 -1.09 -18.37 7.47
C ASP A 142 -0.98 -17.25 8.52
N ALA A 143 -0.45 -17.57 9.71
CA ALA A 143 -0.35 -16.64 10.83
C ALA A 143 0.62 -15.50 10.52
N SER A 144 1.78 -15.78 9.92
CA SER A 144 2.78 -14.75 9.60
C SER A 144 2.28 -13.72 8.59
N TRP A 145 1.48 -14.15 7.60
CA TRP A 145 0.81 -13.26 6.65
C TRP A 145 -0.29 -12.45 7.34
N ALA A 146 -1.21 -13.12 8.05
CA ALA A 146 -2.32 -12.47 8.73
C ALA A 146 -1.87 -11.43 9.76
N ASP A 147 -0.85 -11.73 10.58
CA ASP A 147 -0.25 -10.78 11.52
C ASP A 147 0.40 -9.59 10.81
N THR A 148 1.07 -9.83 9.66
CA THR A 148 1.69 -8.75 8.87
C THR A 148 0.63 -7.82 8.28
N VAL A 149 -0.46 -8.36 7.71
CA VAL A 149 -1.56 -7.53 7.19
C VAL A 149 -2.29 -6.82 8.32
N ALA A 150 -2.53 -7.47 9.47
CA ALA A 150 -3.14 -6.83 10.63
C ALA A 150 -2.29 -5.67 11.17
N ALA A 151 -0.96 -5.84 11.26
CA ALA A 151 -0.04 -4.78 11.68
C ALA A 151 0.01 -3.62 10.68
N ALA A 152 -0.01 -3.91 9.37
CA ALA A 152 -0.11 -2.89 8.33
C ALA A 152 -1.46 -2.15 8.37
N ALA A 153 -2.58 -2.88 8.44
CA ALA A 153 -3.93 -2.34 8.48
C ALA A 153 -4.20 -1.48 9.73
N ALA A 154 -3.58 -1.80 10.86
CA ALA A 154 -3.64 -1.01 12.10
C ALA A 154 -3.00 0.40 11.97
N THR A 155 -2.31 0.69 10.86
CA THR A 155 -1.84 2.04 10.54
C THR A 155 -2.84 2.88 9.73
N HIS A 156 -4.00 2.29 9.37
CA HIS A 156 -5.05 2.87 8.53
C HIS A 156 -4.54 3.42 7.17
N PRO A 157 -3.82 2.62 6.37
CA PRO A 157 -3.33 3.06 5.07
C PRO A 157 -4.47 3.15 4.05
N GLU A 158 -4.37 4.09 3.10
CA GLU A 158 -5.35 4.19 1.98
C GLU A 158 -5.11 3.12 0.90
N LEU A 159 -3.91 2.52 0.88
CA LEU A 159 -3.47 1.51 -0.07
C LEU A 159 -2.51 0.52 0.62
N LEU A 160 -2.64 -0.78 0.32
CA LEU A 160 -1.67 -1.81 0.66
C LEU A 160 -0.91 -2.26 -0.60
N VAL A 161 0.41 -2.16 -0.60
CA VAL A 161 1.28 -2.59 -1.70
C VAL A 161 2.01 -3.88 -1.33
N VAL A 162 1.65 -4.98 -1.98
CA VAL A 162 2.36 -6.26 -1.89
C VAL A 162 3.41 -6.28 -3.01
N THR A 163 4.70 -6.20 -2.68
CA THR A 163 5.75 -5.91 -3.68
C THR A 163 6.05 -7.05 -4.66
N GLY A 164 5.39 -8.19 -4.55
CA GLY A 164 5.59 -9.37 -5.40
C GLY A 164 4.45 -10.37 -5.34
N ASN A 165 4.74 -11.65 -5.56
CA ASN A 165 3.71 -12.67 -5.68
C ASN A 165 2.94 -12.82 -4.36
N ALA A 166 1.62 -12.62 -4.42
CA ALA A 166 0.69 -12.95 -3.35
C ALA A 166 0.64 -14.46 -3.04
N MET A 167 1.03 -15.33 -3.98
CA MET A 167 0.93 -16.79 -3.90
C MET A 167 2.14 -17.44 -4.59
N SER A 168 2.64 -18.56 -4.07
CA SER A 168 3.68 -19.40 -4.68
C SER A 168 3.13 -20.09 -5.93
N ASN A 169 1.95 -20.68 -5.80
CA ASN A 169 1.22 -21.29 -6.88
C ASN A 169 0.10 -20.36 -7.29
N LYS A 170 0.32 -19.66 -8.41
CA LYS A 170 -0.59 -18.69 -9.02
C LYS A 170 -1.97 -19.24 -9.45
N LYS A 171 -2.24 -20.53 -9.22
CA LYS A 171 -3.50 -21.27 -9.49
C LYS A 171 -4.13 -21.83 -8.21
N SER A 172 -3.52 -21.62 -7.06
CA SER A 172 -3.92 -22.23 -5.81
C SER A 172 -5.00 -21.40 -5.14
N ASN A 173 -6.23 -21.92 -5.16
CA ASN A 173 -7.30 -21.34 -4.36
C ASN A 173 -6.94 -21.43 -2.86
N GLU A 174 -6.29 -22.49 -2.41
CA GLU A 174 -5.88 -22.67 -0.99
C GLU A 174 -4.92 -21.54 -0.54
N GLU A 175 -3.95 -21.16 -1.36
CA GLU A 175 -3.08 -20.02 -1.05
C GLU A 175 -3.81 -18.67 -1.21
N ARG A 176 -4.83 -18.58 -2.07
CA ARG A 176 -5.66 -17.38 -2.16
C ARG A 176 -6.59 -17.24 -0.95
N ASP A 177 -7.15 -18.34 -0.47
CA ASP A 177 -7.96 -18.41 0.73
C ASP A 177 -7.11 -17.85 1.88
N THR A 178 -5.89 -18.35 2.11
CA THR A 178 -4.92 -17.78 3.07
C THR A 178 -4.61 -16.29 2.81
N PHE A 179 -4.34 -15.89 1.55
CA PHE A 179 -4.02 -14.50 1.23
C PHE A 179 -5.15 -13.53 1.63
N THR A 180 -6.40 -13.98 1.50
CA THR A 180 -7.61 -13.18 1.75
C THR A 180 -8.28 -13.46 3.10
N ASP A 181 -7.78 -14.41 3.90
CA ASP A 181 -8.27 -14.73 5.26
C ASP A 181 -7.85 -13.69 6.31
N THR A 182 -8.11 -12.44 5.96
CA THR A 182 -8.08 -11.30 6.85
C THR A 182 -9.54 -11.00 7.17
N THR A 183 -9.92 -10.98 8.45
CA THR A 183 -11.32 -10.83 8.90
C THR A 183 -11.88 -9.40 8.72
N LEU A 184 -11.38 -8.69 7.72
CA LEU A 184 -11.64 -7.29 7.42
C LEU A 184 -12.98 -7.14 6.69
N THR A 185 -13.93 -6.47 7.35
CA THR A 185 -15.17 -6.01 6.71
C THR A 185 -14.99 -4.69 5.95
N ASP A 186 -13.97 -3.90 6.32
CA ASP A 186 -13.51 -2.71 5.59
C ASP A 186 -12.22 -3.07 4.84
N LEU A 187 -12.34 -3.24 3.53
CA LEU A 187 -11.29 -3.74 2.66
C LEU A 187 -10.36 -2.60 2.24
N ILE A 188 -9.07 -2.76 2.52
CA ILE A 188 -8.03 -1.84 2.05
C ILE A 188 -7.73 -2.15 0.58
N PRO A 189 -7.80 -1.17 -0.34
CA PRO A 189 -7.38 -1.36 -1.72
C PRO A 189 -5.96 -1.94 -1.78
N THR A 190 -5.79 -3.08 -2.43
CA THR A 190 -4.54 -3.85 -2.42
C THR A 190 -3.93 -3.96 -3.82
N ALA A 191 -2.73 -3.41 -3.98
CA ALA A 191 -1.92 -3.45 -5.19
C ALA A 191 -0.90 -4.59 -5.11
N VAL A 192 -1.03 -5.60 -5.96
CA VAL A 192 -0.18 -6.82 -5.95
C VAL A 192 0.91 -6.74 -7.02
N GLY A 193 2.09 -7.31 -6.74
CA GLY A 193 3.26 -7.37 -7.63
C GLY A 193 3.51 -8.75 -8.24
N TYR A 194 4.63 -8.91 -8.97
CA TYR A 194 4.87 -10.08 -9.82
C TYR A 194 6.34 -10.50 -9.90
N HIS A 195 6.76 -11.42 -9.03
CA HIS A 195 8.14 -11.92 -9.04
C HIS A 195 8.36 -13.06 -10.04
N THR A 196 7.43 -13.22 -10.99
CA THR A 196 7.50 -14.23 -12.04
C THR A 196 8.64 -13.93 -13.02
N ASP A 197 9.50 -14.92 -13.21
CA ASP A 197 10.53 -14.99 -14.26
C ASP A 197 9.95 -15.56 -15.57
N ASP A 198 8.88 -16.35 -15.48
CA ASP A 198 8.14 -16.89 -16.61
C ASP A 198 6.92 -16.02 -16.99
N THR A 199 6.81 -15.67 -18.27
CA THR A 199 5.68 -14.93 -18.85
C THR A 199 4.45 -15.80 -19.08
N ALA A 200 4.60 -17.12 -19.23
CA ALA A 200 3.48 -18.02 -19.44
C ALA A 200 2.62 -18.13 -18.17
N THR A 201 3.24 -18.21 -16.99
CA THR A 201 2.52 -18.22 -15.71
C THR A 201 2.07 -16.84 -15.20
N ALA A 202 2.50 -15.73 -15.82
CA ALA A 202 1.96 -14.40 -15.48
C ALA A 202 0.46 -14.28 -15.80
N ALA A 203 -0.01 -15.04 -16.79
CA ALA A 203 -1.44 -15.18 -17.06
C ALA A 203 -2.22 -15.77 -15.88
N ASP A 204 -1.57 -16.56 -15.01
CA ASP A 204 -2.22 -17.28 -13.92
C ASP A 204 -2.52 -16.37 -12.72
N THR A 205 -1.60 -15.48 -12.31
CA THR A 205 -1.90 -14.45 -11.28
C THR A 205 -3.05 -13.53 -11.72
N SER A 206 -3.15 -13.27 -13.03
CA SER A 206 -4.27 -12.53 -13.62
C SER A 206 -5.60 -13.32 -13.61
N TRP A 207 -5.69 -14.50 -13.01
CA TRP A 207 -6.97 -15.17 -12.73
C TRP A 207 -7.58 -14.67 -11.42
N HIS A 208 -6.77 -14.51 -10.38
CA HIS A 208 -7.21 -14.17 -9.03
C HIS A 208 -7.29 -12.66 -8.78
N PHE A 209 -6.40 -11.87 -9.41
CA PHE A 209 -6.31 -10.42 -9.24
C PHE A 209 -6.67 -9.66 -10.53
N SER A 210 -7.09 -8.41 -10.39
CA SER A 210 -7.48 -7.54 -11.49
C SER A 210 -6.72 -6.22 -11.42
N PHE A 211 -6.11 -5.85 -12.54
CA PHE A 211 -5.17 -4.74 -12.62
C PHE A 211 -5.75 -3.61 -13.47
N PRO A 212 -5.37 -2.35 -13.20
CA PRO A 212 -5.67 -1.23 -14.07
C PRO A 212 -5.31 -1.53 -15.54
N GLY A 213 -6.25 -1.27 -16.44
CA GLY A 213 -6.10 -1.53 -17.87
C GLY A 213 -6.15 -3.01 -18.33
N ASP A 214 -6.52 -3.96 -17.47
CA ASP A 214 -6.55 -5.42 -17.75
C ASP A 214 -5.19 -5.99 -18.22
N GLN A 215 -4.10 -5.35 -17.78
CA GLN A 215 -2.74 -5.76 -18.08
C GLN A 215 -2.27 -6.91 -17.15
N LYS A 216 -1.25 -7.66 -17.57
CA LYS A 216 -0.86 -8.95 -16.92
C LYS A 216 0.57 -9.05 -16.40
N LEU A 217 1.48 -8.22 -16.93
CA LEU A 217 2.92 -8.26 -16.65
C LEU A 217 3.46 -6.89 -16.23
N THR A 218 2.70 -5.84 -16.53
CA THR A 218 2.97 -4.46 -16.18
C THR A 218 1.63 -3.82 -15.86
N THR A 219 1.59 -2.80 -15.02
CA THR A 219 0.41 -1.93 -14.88
C THR A 219 0.85 -0.60 -14.30
N SER A 220 -0.01 0.41 -14.39
CA SER A 220 0.25 1.73 -13.84
C SER A 220 -1.06 2.37 -13.41
N PHE A 221 -1.00 3.15 -12.33
CA PHE A 221 -2.14 3.88 -11.80
C PHE A 221 -1.68 5.10 -11.02
N THR A 222 -2.56 6.09 -10.92
CA THR A 222 -2.44 7.14 -9.93
C THR A 222 -3.17 6.68 -8.66
N HIS A 223 -2.57 6.93 -7.50
CA HIS A 223 -3.29 6.92 -6.24
C HIS A 223 -2.83 8.12 -5.44
N ASN A 224 -3.75 9.05 -5.19
CA ASN A 224 -3.47 10.36 -4.62
C ASN A 224 -2.37 11.07 -5.44
N ASN A 225 -1.42 11.75 -4.81
CA ASN A 225 -0.31 12.42 -5.50
C ASN A 225 0.86 11.49 -5.88
N VAL A 226 0.66 10.17 -6.01
CA VAL A 226 1.71 9.21 -6.38
C VAL A 226 1.33 8.40 -7.61
N GLY A 227 2.25 8.35 -8.57
CA GLY A 227 2.18 7.46 -9.72
C GLY A 227 2.85 6.13 -9.40
N PHE A 228 2.05 5.06 -9.37
CA PHE A 228 2.55 3.70 -9.18
C PHE A 228 2.79 3.04 -10.53
N ILE A 229 3.98 2.46 -10.70
CA ILE A 229 4.35 1.65 -11.86
C ILE A 229 4.65 0.24 -11.34
N ASN A 230 3.93 -0.75 -11.84
CA ASN A 230 4.21 -2.15 -11.61
C ASN A 230 4.91 -2.77 -12.82
N VAL A 231 5.97 -3.52 -12.57
CA VAL A 231 6.59 -4.37 -13.59
C VAL A 231 6.94 -5.74 -13.01
N ALA A 232 6.63 -6.80 -13.76
CA ALA A 232 7.00 -8.16 -13.43
C ALA A 232 8.48 -8.45 -13.77
N THR A 233 9.12 -9.31 -12.98
CA THR A 233 10.54 -9.69 -13.18
C THR A 233 10.85 -10.24 -14.59
N ALA A 234 9.88 -10.85 -15.27
CA ALA A 234 10.02 -11.39 -16.64
C ALA A 234 10.10 -10.32 -17.76
N VAL A 235 9.79 -9.04 -17.48
CA VAL A 235 9.84 -7.95 -18.47
C VAL A 235 11.26 -7.38 -18.52
N SER A 236 11.85 -7.29 -19.71
CA SER A 236 13.25 -6.91 -19.91
C SER A 236 13.49 -6.18 -21.23
N GLY A 237 14.65 -5.54 -21.40
CA GLY A 237 15.05 -4.92 -22.66
C GLY A 237 14.18 -3.73 -23.08
N ALA A 238 13.95 -3.60 -24.38
CA ALA A 238 13.24 -2.46 -24.95
C ALA A 238 11.78 -2.34 -24.46
N ASP A 239 11.11 -3.45 -24.15
CA ASP A 239 9.74 -3.43 -23.62
C ASP A 239 9.71 -2.88 -22.18
N LEU A 240 10.71 -3.22 -21.36
CA LEU A 240 10.91 -2.67 -20.01
C LEU A 240 11.21 -1.16 -20.07
N GLU A 241 12.17 -0.77 -20.91
CA GLU A 241 12.59 0.63 -21.08
C GLU A 241 11.43 1.50 -21.61
N SER A 242 10.73 1.04 -22.63
CA SER A 242 9.57 1.75 -23.20
C SER A 242 8.43 1.89 -22.19
N PHE A 243 8.08 0.84 -21.46
CA PHE A 243 6.97 0.88 -20.52
C PHE A 243 7.26 1.82 -19.34
N ILE A 244 8.40 1.66 -18.65
CA ILE A 244 8.75 2.50 -17.49
C ILE A 244 8.87 3.96 -17.90
N THR A 245 9.53 4.26 -19.03
CA THR A 245 9.74 5.64 -19.49
C THR A 245 8.42 6.33 -19.84
N SER A 246 7.56 5.67 -20.63
CA SER A 246 6.29 6.26 -21.07
C SER A 246 5.28 6.42 -19.93
N GLU A 247 5.22 5.48 -18.99
CA GLU A 247 4.32 5.58 -17.85
C GLU A 247 4.81 6.58 -16.80
N ALA A 248 6.12 6.70 -16.56
CA ALA A 248 6.66 7.74 -15.69
C ALA A 248 6.45 9.15 -16.27
N GLU A 249 6.65 9.34 -17.58
CA GLU A 249 6.33 10.60 -18.29
C GLU A 249 4.83 10.93 -18.18
N ARG A 250 3.95 9.92 -18.36
CA ARG A 250 2.49 10.11 -18.25
C ARG A 250 2.05 10.45 -16.83
N LEU A 251 2.59 9.77 -15.82
CA LEU A 251 2.17 9.92 -14.41
C LEU A 251 2.70 11.22 -13.80
N SER A 252 3.96 11.58 -14.08
CA SER A 252 4.62 12.79 -13.52
C SER A 252 3.95 14.10 -13.95
N ALA A 253 3.10 14.08 -14.99
CA ALA A 253 2.25 15.21 -15.37
C ALA A 253 1.14 15.53 -14.34
N SER A 254 0.86 14.61 -13.39
CA SER A 254 -0.26 14.72 -12.45
C SER A 254 0.03 14.22 -11.02
N THR A 255 1.27 13.80 -10.75
CA THR A 255 1.69 13.20 -9.48
C THR A 255 3.00 13.82 -9.01
N ASP A 256 3.16 13.95 -7.70
CA ASP A 256 4.40 14.47 -7.11
C ASP A 256 5.50 13.39 -7.15
N TRP A 257 5.18 12.13 -6.86
CA TRP A 257 6.16 11.04 -6.74
C TRP A 257 5.89 9.87 -7.67
N ILE A 258 6.95 9.24 -8.18
CA ILE A 258 6.87 8.00 -8.95
C ILE A 258 7.45 6.83 -8.13
N VAL A 259 6.61 5.81 -7.88
CA VAL A 259 6.96 4.59 -7.16
C VAL A 259 6.92 3.40 -8.10
N LEU A 260 8.07 2.73 -8.28
CA LEU A 260 8.19 1.49 -9.04
C LEU A 260 8.14 0.29 -8.08
N TYR A 261 7.33 -0.72 -8.40
CA TYR A 261 7.25 -1.96 -7.61
C TYR A 261 7.03 -3.21 -8.48
N GLY A 262 7.08 -4.38 -7.84
CA GLY A 262 6.71 -5.65 -8.48
C GLY A 262 7.86 -6.56 -8.88
N MET A 263 9.12 -6.09 -8.84
CA MET A 263 10.29 -6.86 -9.26
C MET A 263 11.06 -7.44 -8.05
N GLN A 264 11.65 -8.63 -8.20
CA GLN A 264 12.39 -9.31 -7.12
C GLN A 264 13.78 -8.70 -6.84
N LYS A 265 14.42 -8.12 -7.85
CA LYS A 265 15.83 -7.69 -7.77
C LYS A 265 16.05 -6.43 -8.60
N LEU A 266 16.83 -5.49 -8.06
CA LEU A 266 17.33 -4.37 -8.83
C LEU A 266 18.48 -4.82 -9.73
N THR A 267 18.24 -4.92 -11.03
CA THR A 267 19.30 -5.16 -12.02
C THR A 267 19.97 -3.84 -12.42
N PRO A 268 21.23 -3.85 -12.92
CA PRO A 268 21.87 -2.62 -13.42
C PRO A 268 21.10 -1.97 -14.59
N GLU A 269 20.42 -2.79 -15.40
CA GLU A 269 19.53 -2.32 -16.48
C GLU A 269 18.31 -1.59 -15.92
N LEU A 270 17.61 -2.19 -14.95
CA LEU A 270 16.47 -1.56 -14.27
C LEU A 270 16.90 -0.28 -13.55
N GLN A 271 18.04 -0.30 -12.86
CA GLN A 271 18.59 0.85 -12.16
C GLN A 271 18.83 2.02 -13.13
N LYS A 272 19.38 1.73 -14.31
CA LYS A 272 19.58 2.71 -15.37
C LYS A 272 18.25 3.27 -15.86
N ILE A 273 17.30 2.42 -16.25
CA ILE A 273 15.99 2.81 -16.80
C ILE A 273 15.21 3.66 -15.79
N ALA A 274 15.06 3.20 -14.55
CA ALA A 274 14.29 3.88 -13.51
C ALA A 274 14.88 5.27 -13.17
N SER A 275 16.21 5.38 -13.09
CA SER A 275 16.91 6.66 -12.90
C SER A 275 16.72 7.63 -14.07
N GLN A 276 16.73 7.12 -15.31
CA GLN A 276 16.50 7.94 -16.51
C GLN A 276 15.02 8.37 -16.66
N ALA A 277 14.10 7.54 -16.19
CA ALA A 277 12.66 7.82 -16.20
C ALA A 277 12.18 8.72 -15.04
N GLY A 278 13.05 9.06 -14.09
CA GLY A 278 12.68 9.90 -12.93
C GLY A 278 11.86 9.19 -11.86
N VAL A 279 12.04 7.87 -11.69
CA VAL A 279 11.47 7.13 -10.55
C VAL A 279 12.12 7.63 -9.25
N ASP A 280 11.34 7.95 -8.22
CA ASP A 280 11.88 8.42 -6.92
C ASP A 280 12.18 7.26 -5.96
N LEU A 281 11.32 6.23 -5.94
CA LEU A 281 11.37 5.10 -5.03
C LEU A 281 11.11 3.78 -5.76
N ILE A 282 11.96 2.78 -5.51
CA ILE A 282 11.77 1.40 -5.93
C ILE A 282 11.47 0.53 -4.70
N LEU A 283 10.32 -0.14 -4.69
CA LEU A 283 9.92 -1.11 -3.68
C LEU A 283 9.99 -2.54 -4.23
N SER A 284 10.82 -3.36 -3.60
CA SER A 284 11.04 -4.77 -3.94
C SER A 284 10.73 -5.68 -2.75
N GLY A 285 10.83 -6.99 -2.92
CA GLY A 285 10.58 -7.98 -1.86
C GLY A 285 11.14 -9.35 -2.26
N GLY A 286 10.55 -10.45 -1.78
CA GLY A 286 10.99 -11.81 -2.13
C GLY A 286 12.40 -12.15 -1.62
N THR A 287 12.93 -11.28 -0.75
CA THR A 287 14.14 -11.46 0.04
C THR A 287 13.71 -11.82 1.46
N GLY A 288 14.46 -12.69 2.13
CA GLY A 288 14.19 -13.00 3.52
C GLY A 288 14.58 -11.89 4.51
N TYR A 289 15.05 -10.72 4.05
CA TYR A 289 15.65 -9.67 4.88
C TYR A 289 15.27 -8.27 4.39
N TYR A 290 15.20 -7.30 5.30
CA TYR A 290 15.04 -5.89 4.96
C TYR A 290 16.36 -5.28 4.47
N SER A 291 16.32 -4.50 3.39
CA SER A 291 17.46 -3.64 3.04
C SER A 291 17.05 -2.36 2.33
N ARG A 292 17.91 -1.34 2.46
CA ARG A 292 17.77 -0.03 1.84
C ARG A 292 19.11 0.42 1.27
N SER A 293 19.09 0.92 0.05
CA SER A 293 20.26 1.49 -0.60
C SER A 293 20.62 2.88 -0.05
N TYR A 294 21.82 3.37 -0.37
CA TYR A 294 22.01 4.83 -0.47
C TYR A 294 21.24 5.37 -1.70
N LEU A 295 21.26 6.67 -1.97
CA LEU A 295 20.67 7.19 -3.20
C LEU A 295 21.40 6.61 -4.42
N LEU A 296 20.64 6.02 -5.34
CA LEU A 296 21.13 5.42 -6.58
C LEU A 296 20.90 6.38 -7.73
N ASN A 297 21.80 6.37 -8.71
CA ASN A 297 21.58 6.96 -10.03
C ASN A 297 21.80 5.89 -11.11
N ALA A 298 21.72 6.27 -12.39
CA ALA A 298 21.71 5.36 -13.53
C ALA A 298 22.87 4.33 -13.62
N SER A 299 23.99 4.55 -12.92
CA SER A 299 25.09 3.58 -12.84
C SER A 299 25.89 3.60 -11.54
N GLY A 300 25.50 4.41 -10.56
CA GLY A 300 26.30 4.68 -9.37
C GLY A 300 25.49 4.93 -8.09
N VAL A 301 26.22 5.17 -7.01
CA VAL A 301 25.71 5.28 -5.64
C VAL A 301 26.21 6.58 -5.03
N ASP A 302 25.31 7.47 -4.63
CA ASP A 302 25.63 8.67 -3.85
C ASP A 302 25.46 8.34 -2.36
N LYS A 303 26.59 8.19 -1.66
CA LYS A 303 26.64 7.71 -0.27
C LYS A 303 26.22 8.74 0.78
N ALA A 304 25.39 9.72 0.39
CA ALA A 304 24.66 10.56 1.33
C ALA A 304 23.80 9.67 2.24
N ALA A 305 23.95 9.83 3.55
CA ALA A 305 23.26 9.04 4.56
C ALA A 305 22.79 9.92 5.72
N GLY A 306 21.61 9.60 6.23
CA GLY A 306 20.95 10.31 7.31
C GLY A 306 19.50 9.82 7.43
N PRO A 307 18.75 10.32 8.42
CA PRO A 307 17.30 10.09 8.51
C PRO A 307 16.53 10.82 7.38
N THR A 308 17.14 11.85 6.79
CA THR A 308 16.64 12.57 5.62
C THR A 308 17.74 12.59 4.56
N VAL A 309 17.36 12.36 3.31
CA VAL A 309 18.23 12.43 2.13
C VAL A 309 17.57 13.31 1.07
N HIS A 310 18.38 14.10 0.37
CA HIS A 310 17.92 15.08 -0.61
C HIS A 310 18.30 14.62 -2.02
N PRO A 311 17.39 13.96 -2.78
CA PRO A 311 17.69 13.48 -4.11
C PRO A 311 17.88 14.65 -5.09
N LYS A 312 18.88 14.51 -5.96
CA LYS A 312 19.09 15.33 -7.17
C LYS A 312 18.39 14.67 -8.36
N ASP A 313 18.28 15.37 -9.47
CA ASP A 313 17.71 14.87 -10.73
C ASP A 313 18.24 13.47 -11.09
N GLY A 314 17.33 12.51 -11.28
CA GLY A 314 17.64 11.11 -11.58
C GLY A 314 18.21 10.29 -10.41
N GLN A 315 18.21 10.81 -9.17
CA GLN A 315 18.53 10.03 -7.97
C GLN A 315 17.28 9.43 -7.34
N MET A 316 17.37 8.16 -6.93
CA MET A 316 16.26 7.38 -6.41
C MET A 316 16.66 6.51 -5.23
N LEU A 317 15.70 6.12 -4.42
CA LEU A 317 15.89 5.18 -3.31
C LEU A 317 15.43 3.77 -3.71
N PHE A 318 16.22 2.74 -3.38
CA PHE A 318 15.77 1.35 -3.46
C PHE A 318 15.57 0.78 -2.05
N VAL A 319 14.42 0.16 -1.83
CA VAL A 319 14.09 -0.55 -0.59
C VAL A 319 13.56 -1.94 -0.94
N SER A 320 14.20 -2.97 -0.38
CA SER A 320 13.79 -4.37 -0.46
C SER A 320 13.13 -4.75 0.87
N LEU A 321 11.86 -5.14 0.80
CA LEU A 321 11.04 -5.48 1.95
C LEU A 321 11.17 -6.97 2.27
N ASN A 322 11.34 -7.26 3.55
CA ASN A 322 11.38 -8.61 4.10
C ASN A 322 10.08 -9.36 3.77
N ALA A 323 10.19 -10.64 3.39
CA ALA A 323 9.04 -11.51 3.15
C ALA A 323 8.30 -11.83 4.47
N PRO A 324 6.95 -11.79 4.49
CA PRO A 324 6.16 -12.21 5.66
C PRO A 324 6.43 -13.67 6.07
N ALA A 325 6.55 -14.57 5.09
CA ALA A 325 6.82 -15.99 5.30
C ALA A 325 8.30 -16.29 5.54
N ASP A 326 8.62 -17.36 6.28
CA ASP A 326 10.00 -17.82 6.44
C ASP A 326 10.52 -18.49 5.14
N MET A 327 11.05 -17.65 4.26
CA MET A 327 11.72 -18.02 3.01
C MET A 327 13.16 -18.56 3.22
N GLY A 328 13.47 -19.11 4.39
CA GLY A 328 14.81 -19.53 4.76
C GLY A 328 15.73 -18.34 5.02
N ARG A 329 15.32 -17.49 5.96
CA ARG A 329 15.93 -16.20 6.36
C ARG A 329 17.46 -16.13 6.23
N GLN A 330 17.92 -15.69 5.07
CA GLN A 330 19.35 -15.49 4.81
C GLN A 330 19.80 -14.15 5.39
N ASN A 331 20.97 -14.14 6.04
CA ASN A 331 21.67 -12.89 6.29
C ASN A 331 21.97 -12.22 4.94
N PRO A 332 21.85 -10.88 4.82
CA PRO A 332 22.21 -10.18 3.60
C PRO A 332 23.63 -10.55 3.19
N THR A 333 23.80 -10.97 1.93
CA THR A 333 25.13 -11.04 1.30
C THR A 333 25.62 -9.61 1.19
N ASN A 334 26.32 -9.13 2.21
CA ASN A 334 26.70 -7.73 2.35
C ASN A 334 27.49 -7.26 1.12
N ASP A 335 26.83 -6.52 0.24
CA ASP A 335 27.46 -5.53 -0.62
C ASP A 335 27.37 -4.15 0.06
N PRO A 336 28.33 -3.78 0.92
CA PRO A 336 28.34 -2.47 1.56
C PRO A 336 28.67 -1.33 0.58
N ALA A 337 28.87 -1.62 -0.72
CA ALA A 337 28.97 -0.57 -1.72
C ALA A 337 27.62 0.10 -2.00
N THR A 338 26.51 -0.66 -1.91
CA THR A 338 25.16 -0.25 -2.32
C THR A 338 24.20 -0.03 -1.14
N PHE A 339 24.28 -0.82 -0.07
CA PHE A 339 23.36 -0.71 1.08
C PHE A 339 23.76 0.38 2.09
N ALA A 340 22.81 1.28 2.39
CA ALA A 340 22.88 2.17 3.54
C ALA A 340 22.43 1.45 4.82
N LYS A 341 21.57 0.43 4.70
CA LYS A 341 21.10 -0.40 5.79
C LYS A 341 20.65 -1.77 5.28
N ALA A 342 20.94 -2.83 6.03
CA ALA A 342 20.36 -4.15 5.85
C ALA A 342 20.16 -4.80 7.23
N VAL A 343 19.03 -5.47 7.44
CA VAL A 343 18.65 -6.08 8.72
C VAL A 343 17.99 -7.44 8.45
N GLN A 344 18.42 -8.43 9.22
CA GLN A 344 17.85 -9.77 9.31
C GLN A 344 17.91 -10.16 10.79
N ASP A 345 16.76 -10.26 11.46
CA ASP A 345 16.67 -10.56 12.89
C ASP A 345 15.70 -11.71 13.24
N GLY A 346 15.11 -12.36 12.24
CA GLY A 346 14.29 -13.56 12.44
C GLY A 346 12.78 -13.34 12.44
N THR A 347 12.29 -12.12 12.26
CA THR A 347 10.86 -11.77 12.33
C THR A 347 10.32 -11.15 11.03
N PRO A 348 8.98 -11.13 10.82
CA PRO A 348 8.37 -10.41 9.68
C PRO A 348 8.34 -8.89 9.89
N ASP A 349 8.40 -8.14 8.78
CA ASP A 349 8.35 -6.68 8.77
C ASP A 349 7.18 -6.13 7.95
N TYR A 350 6.69 -4.96 8.34
CA TYR A 350 5.81 -4.13 7.51
C TYR A 350 6.39 -2.73 7.37
N THR A 351 6.04 -2.05 6.28
CA THR A 351 6.51 -0.69 6.00
C THR A 351 5.32 0.25 5.82
N THR A 352 5.42 1.46 6.36
CA THR A 352 4.54 2.58 5.99
C THR A 352 5.32 3.58 5.18
N VAL A 353 4.64 4.22 4.23
CA VAL A 353 5.17 5.33 3.45
C VAL A 353 4.25 6.52 3.62
N ASP A 354 4.72 7.52 4.37
CA ASP A 354 4.02 8.78 4.58
C ASP A 354 4.39 9.76 3.45
N VAL A 355 3.41 10.36 2.80
CA VAL A 355 3.59 11.17 1.58
C VAL A 355 3.11 12.61 1.80
N THR A 356 3.85 13.56 1.24
CA THR A 356 3.51 14.97 1.02
C THR A 356 4.07 15.40 -0.34
N PRO A 357 3.79 16.60 -0.90
CA PRO A 357 4.37 17.01 -2.18
C PRO A 357 5.90 17.17 -2.17
N GLU A 358 6.46 17.48 -0.99
CA GLU A 358 7.89 17.80 -0.81
C GLU A 358 8.68 16.68 -0.15
N GLU A 359 8.02 15.77 0.58
CA GLU A 359 8.66 14.70 1.35
C GLU A 359 7.91 13.36 1.25
N LEU A 360 8.68 12.28 1.13
CA LEU A 360 8.23 10.89 1.18
C LEU A 360 9.05 10.14 2.25
N THR A 361 8.40 9.67 3.30
CA THR A 361 9.04 9.01 4.46
C THR A 361 8.72 7.52 4.51
N VAL A 362 9.73 6.68 4.27
CA VAL A 362 9.63 5.22 4.37
C VAL A 362 10.04 4.79 5.79
N THR A 363 9.12 4.14 6.51
CA THR A 363 9.38 3.61 7.87
C THR A 363 9.03 2.13 7.96
N THR A 364 10.03 1.29 8.22
CA THR A 364 9.89 -0.16 8.36
C THR A 364 9.90 -0.56 9.83
N ARG A 365 8.99 -1.45 10.21
CA ARG A 365 8.76 -1.90 11.60
C ARG A 365 8.63 -3.42 11.65
N ASP A 366 9.14 -3.99 12.74
CA ASP A 366 8.89 -5.39 13.11
C ASP A 366 7.39 -5.58 13.41
N VAL A 367 6.79 -6.64 12.87
CA VAL A 367 5.35 -6.93 12.97
C VAL A 367 4.91 -7.20 14.42
N ALA A 368 5.67 -8.01 15.16
CA ALA A 368 5.28 -8.48 16.49
C ALA A 368 5.39 -7.42 17.60
N THR A 369 6.32 -6.47 17.46
CA THR A 369 6.65 -5.48 18.50
C THR A 369 6.36 -4.04 18.09
N GLY A 370 6.13 -3.77 16.79
CA GLY A 370 5.99 -2.42 16.23
C GLY A 370 7.27 -1.57 16.32
N LYS A 371 8.41 -2.16 16.69
CA LYS A 371 9.71 -1.49 16.81
C LYS A 371 10.16 -1.02 15.43
N VAL A 372 10.53 0.26 15.32
CA VAL A 372 11.14 0.81 14.10
C VAL A 372 12.49 0.12 13.84
N ILE A 373 12.57 -0.56 12.71
CA ILE A 373 13.78 -1.17 12.17
C ILE A 373 14.56 -0.10 11.41
N ASP A 374 13.91 0.63 10.51
CA ASP A 374 14.50 1.77 9.81
C ASP A 374 13.48 2.87 9.50
N ALA A 375 13.98 4.09 9.32
CA ALA A 375 13.21 5.24 8.89
C ALA A 375 14.09 6.15 8.02
N VAL A 376 13.57 6.57 6.87
CA VAL A 376 14.26 7.47 5.93
C VAL A 376 13.26 8.38 5.24
N THR A 377 13.62 9.64 5.02
CA THR A 377 12.82 10.62 4.27
C THR A 377 13.56 11.04 3.02
N LEU A 378 12.95 10.86 1.84
CA LEU A 378 13.30 11.61 0.63
C LEU A 378 12.71 13.01 0.77
N SER A 379 13.54 14.05 0.69
CA SER A 379 13.09 15.44 0.84
C SER A 379 13.57 16.33 -0.30
N ARG A 380 12.62 16.89 -1.05
CA ARG A 380 12.84 17.90 -2.10
C ARG A 380 12.99 19.31 -1.54
N LYS A 381 12.77 19.49 -0.23
CA LYS A 381 13.07 20.75 0.47
C LYS A 381 14.57 21.05 0.37
N PRO A 382 14.99 22.32 0.24
CA PRO A 382 16.39 22.67 0.28
C PRO A 382 17.02 22.26 1.63
N GLU A 383 18.20 21.64 1.58
CA GLU A 383 18.97 21.26 2.77
C GLU A 383 19.18 22.50 3.67
N ILE A 384 18.54 22.51 4.84
CA ILE A 384 18.73 23.56 5.84
C ILE A 384 20.10 23.34 6.48
N LYS A 385 21.15 23.83 5.80
CA LYS A 385 22.48 23.90 6.39
C LYS A 385 22.38 24.76 7.65
N PRO A 386 22.75 24.24 8.83
CA PRO A 386 22.78 25.07 10.03
C PRO A 386 23.69 26.26 9.75
N SER A 387 23.16 27.47 9.91
CA SER A 387 23.99 28.67 9.85
C SER A 387 25.12 28.51 10.86
N PRO A 388 26.36 28.92 10.53
CA PRO A 388 27.47 28.81 11.48
C PRO A 388 27.06 29.54 12.75
N ILE A 389 26.97 28.80 13.85
CA ILE A 389 26.67 29.35 15.17
C ILE A 389 27.77 30.38 15.43
N ALA A 390 27.39 31.66 15.41
CA ALA A 390 28.27 32.72 15.87
C ALA A 390 28.61 32.37 17.32
N SER A 391 29.89 32.17 17.61
CA SER A 391 30.34 31.74 18.93
C SER A 391 29.86 32.74 19.96
N GLU A 392 28.89 32.36 20.79
CA GLU A 392 28.47 33.18 21.92
C GLU A 392 29.63 33.22 22.92
N ASP A 393 30.25 34.40 23.04
CA ASP A 393 31.24 34.67 24.06
C ASP A 393 30.58 34.44 25.44
N PRO A 394 31.22 33.70 26.37
CA PRO A 394 30.61 33.36 27.64
C PRO A 394 30.52 34.59 28.56
N THR A 395 29.36 35.24 28.60
CA THR A 395 29.08 36.32 29.55
C THR A 395 29.12 35.79 30.98
N THR A 396 30.20 36.08 31.68
CA THR A 396 30.34 35.87 33.13
C THR A 396 29.71 37.07 33.87
N PRO A 397 28.98 36.87 34.99
CA PRO A 397 28.28 37.97 35.65
C PRO A 397 29.22 39.03 36.22
N ALA A 398 28.80 40.29 36.15
CA ALA A 398 29.51 41.40 36.77
C ALA A 398 29.44 41.34 38.29
N ASP A 399 30.57 41.59 38.96
CA ASP A 399 30.60 42.04 40.35
C ASP A 399 31.48 43.29 40.48
N THR A 400 31.13 44.18 41.39
CA THR A 400 31.54 45.59 41.38
C THR A 400 32.46 45.93 42.53
N THR A 401 33.74 46.26 42.26
CA THR A 401 34.56 47.12 43.14
C THR A 401 35.75 47.75 42.42
N THR A 402 35.80 49.09 42.40
CA THR A 402 37.00 49.94 42.20
C THR A 402 37.73 50.14 43.56
N PRO A 403 38.95 50.72 43.69
CA PRO A 403 39.63 51.66 42.77
C PRO A 403 41.18 51.63 42.63
N THR A 404 41.72 52.50 41.74
CA THR A 404 43.13 53.01 41.63
C THR A 404 44.21 52.00 41.17
N SER A 405 45.17 52.27 40.28
CA SER A 405 45.92 53.48 39.92
C SER A 405 46.70 53.31 38.59
N GLU A 406 47.00 54.42 37.90
CA GLU A 406 47.95 54.56 36.78
C GLU A 406 49.43 54.19 37.17
N PRO A 407 50.40 53.96 36.23
CA PRO A 407 50.60 54.73 34.99
C PRO A 407 51.10 54.01 33.70
N LYS A 408 51.16 54.83 32.63
CA LYS A 408 51.64 54.63 31.25
C LYS A 408 53.19 54.45 31.14
N PRO A 409 53.72 53.73 30.14
CA PRO A 409 54.25 54.36 28.91
C PRO A 409 53.82 53.59 27.63
N THR A 410 53.28 54.25 26.59
CA THR A 410 54.00 55.00 25.53
C THR A 410 54.93 54.14 24.68
N GLU A 411 54.44 53.64 23.54
CA GLU A 411 55.22 53.60 22.29
C GLU A 411 54.31 53.57 21.05
N LYS A 412 54.76 54.22 19.98
CA LYS A 412 54.12 54.32 18.65
C LYS A 412 55.29 54.30 17.66
N PRO A 413 55.20 53.58 16.52
CA PRO A 413 55.02 54.36 15.27
C PRO A 413 54.24 53.62 14.17
N THR A 414 53.51 54.40 13.34
CA THR A 414 53.18 54.14 11.89
C THR A 414 52.50 52.80 11.47
N SER A 415 51.75 52.71 10.37
CA SER A 415 51.24 53.67 9.38
C SER A 415 50.11 52.99 8.60
N GLU A 416 49.12 53.75 8.15
CA GLU A 416 48.05 53.25 7.26
C GLU A 416 48.60 52.75 5.91
N PRO A 417 47.99 51.70 5.35
CA PRO A 417 47.80 51.59 3.92
C PRO A 417 46.31 51.78 3.55
N LYS A 418 46.07 52.84 2.79
CA LYS A 418 44.84 53.16 2.05
C LYS A 418 44.29 51.94 1.28
N PRO A 419 42.96 51.72 1.21
CA PRO A 419 42.39 50.60 0.45
C PRO A 419 42.69 50.74 -1.04
N THR A 420 43.37 49.74 -1.61
CA THR A 420 43.61 49.63 -3.05
C THR A 420 42.36 49.11 -3.76
N SER A 421 41.81 49.95 -4.63
CA SER A 421 40.72 49.60 -5.55
C SER A 421 41.19 48.56 -6.59
N ASN A 422 40.92 47.28 -6.36
CA ASN A 422 41.00 46.26 -7.40
C ASN A 422 39.70 46.24 -8.22
N LYS A 423 39.74 46.95 -9.35
CA LYS A 423 38.73 46.94 -10.41
C LYS A 423 38.61 45.51 -10.99
N PRO A 424 37.39 45.02 -11.33
CA PRO A 424 37.21 43.65 -11.82
C PRO A 424 37.96 43.43 -13.14
N THR A 425 38.63 42.27 -13.22
CA THR A 425 39.35 41.79 -14.39
C THR A 425 38.35 41.21 -15.40
N SER A 426 38.37 41.73 -16.62
CA SER A 426 37.50 41.30 -17.72
C SER A 426 37.91 39.96 -18.32
N GLU A 427 36.92 39.21 -18.79
CA GLU A 427 37.05 37.93 -19.50
C GLU A 427 38.00 38.01 -20.73
N PRO A 428 38.68 36.89 -21.08
CA PRO A 428 39.53 36.85 -22.26
C PRO A 428 38.70 36.79 -23.56
N LYS A 429 38.94 37.75 -24.45
CA LYS A 429 38.33 37.85 -25.78
C LYS A 429 38.79 36.70 -26.71
N PRO A 430 37.91 36.12 -27.55
CA PRO A 430 38.27 34.96 -28.38
C PRO A 430 39.25 35.29 -29.51
N THR A 431 40.22 34.40 -29.73
CA THR A 431 41.15 34.44 -30.86
C THR A 431 40.54 33.81 -32.10
N SER A 432 40.40 34.61 -33.16
CA SER A 432 39.97 34.17 -34.49
C SER A 432 41.08 33.38 -35.19
N ASN A 433 40.74 32.22 -35.75
CA ASN A 433 41.49 31.59 -36.85
C ASN A 433 40.54 31.26 -38.00
N LYS A 434 41.00 31.57 -39.22
CA LYS A 434 40.25 31.54 -40.48
C LYS A 434 40.08 30.11 -41.01
N PRO A 435 38.95 29.75 -41.67
CA PRO A 435 38.74 28.40 -42.17
C PRO A 435 39.66 28.05 -43.35
N THR A 436 40.02 26.76 -43.43
CA THR A 436 40.80 26.13 -44.49
C THR A 436 39.97 24.99 -45.10
N SER A 437 40.11 24.78 -46.40
CA SER A 437 39.21 23.99 -47.26
C SER A 437 39.26 22.46 -47.06
N GLU A 438 38.13 21.82 -47.38
CA GLU A 438 37.87 20.38 -47.37
C GLU A 438 38.79 19.57 -48.32
N PRO A 439 39.16 18.33 -47.95
CA PRO A 439 39.59 17.30 -48.90
C PRO A 439 38.40 16.43 -49.39
N LYS A 440 38.38 16.19 -50.70
CA LYS A 440 37.38 15.41 -51.45
C LYS A 440 37.44 13.91 -51.12
N PRO A 441 36.30 13.19 -50.98
CA PRO A 441 36.29 11.73 -50.82
C PRO A 441 36.61 11.01 -52.14
N THR A 442 37.43 9.95 -52.05
CA THR A 442 37.77 9.03 -53.14
C THR A 442 36.81 7.84 -53.20
N THR A 443 36.46 7.44 -54.43
CA THR A 443 35.54 6.33 -54.72
C THR A 443 36.27 5.01 -54.86
N GLU A 444 35.82 3.95 -54.18
CA GLU A 444 36.04 2.56 -54.63
C GLU A 444 34.77 1.70 -54.46
N LYS A 445 34.76 0.55 -55.13
CA LYS A 445 33.57 -0.16 -55.64
C LYS A 445 33.36 -1.50 -54.94
N PRO A 446 32.13 -1.92 -54.57
CA PRO A 446 31.87 -3.25 -54.05
C PRO A 446 31.81 -4.33 -55.14
N THR A 447 32.27 -5.53 -54.80
CA THR A 447 32.31 -6.74 -55.64
C THR A 447 31.13 -7.68 -55.30
N SER A 448 30.93 -8.73 -56.11
CA SER A 448 29.69 -9.52 -56.26
C SER A 448 29.51 -10.74 -55.34
N GLU A 449 28.24 -10.99 -54.95
CA GLU A 449 27.48 -12.25 -54.76
C GLU A 449 28.14 -13.54 -54.15
N PRO A 450 27.38 -14.29 -53.33
CA PRO A 450 26.64 -15.46 -53.87
C PRO A 450 25.20 -15.67 -53.36
N LYS A 451 24.51 -16.66 -53.97
CA LYS A 451 23.06 -16.90 -54.03
C LYS A 451 22.60 -18.19 -53.31
N PRO A 452 21.37 -18.24 -52.77
CA PRO A 452 20.53 -19.46 -52.78
C PRO A 452 19.11 -19.18 -53.33
N THR A 453 18.68 -19.75 -54.47
CA THR A 453 17.91 -21.02 -54.65
C THR A 453 16.44 -20.98 -54.20
N SER A 454 15.52 -21.30 -55.13
CA SER A 454 14.06 -21.21 -54.94
C SER A 454 13.40 -22.56 -54.72
N ASN A 455 12.24 -22.58 -54.04
CA ASN A 455 11.19 -23.59 -54.21
C ASN A 455 9.78 -22.92 -54.28
N LYS A 456 8.85 -23.59 -54.96
CA LYS A 456 7.46 -23.21 -55.36
C LYS A 456 6.55 -24.43 -55.00
N PRO A 457 5.19 -24.40 -54.89
CA PRO A 457 4.13 -23.38 -55.15
C PRO A 457 3.34 -23.00 -53.84
N THR A 458 2.18 -22.32 -53.78
CA THR A 458 0.83 -22.64 -54.37
C THR A 458 -0.17 -21.45 -54.26
N SER A 459 -1.37 -21.61 -54.85
CA SER A 459 -2.31 -20.58 -55.33
C SER A 459 -3.30 -19.94 -54.33
N GLU A 460 -3.86 -18.79 -54.75
CA GLU A 460 -4.90 -17.96 -54.09
C GLU A 460 -6.23 -18.67 -53.78
N PRO A 461 -7.06 -18.06 -52.91
CA PRO A 461 -8.35 -17.58 -53.40
C PRO A 461 -8.66 -16.09 -53.10
N LYS A 462 -9.62 -15.57 -53.88
CA LYS A 462 -9.98 -14.15 -54.10
C LYS A 462 -11.09 -13.64 -53.14
N PRO A 463 -11.08 -12.34 -52.78
CA PRO A 463 -12.30 -11.51 -52.88
C PRO A 463 -12.00 -10.10 -53.49
N THR A 464 -12.51 -9.78 -54.68
CA THR A 464 -13.66 -8.86 -54.94
C THR A 464 -13.47 -7.38 -54.55
N SER A 465 -13.39 -6.53 -55.57
CA SER A 465 -13.36 -5.06 -55.52
C SER A 465 -14.75 -4.45 -55.23
N ASN A 466 -14.77 -3.29 -54.56
CA ASN A 466 -15.64 -2.17 -54.97
C ASN A 466 -15.17 -0.79 -54.45
N LYS A 467 -14.60 -0.01 -55.37
CA LYS A 467 -14.55 1.47 -55.55
C LYS A 467 -14.79 2.45 -54.36
N PRO A 468 -13.90 3.46 -54.17
CA PRO A 468 -14.13 4.65 -53.32
C PRO A 468 -14.73 5.89 -54.06
N THR A 469 -15.34 6.78 -53.27
CA THR A 469 -15.78 8.18 -53.57
C THR A 469 -16.30 8.78 -52.25
N SER A 470 -16.09 10.03 -51.82
CA SER A 470 -15.27 11.18 -52.28
C SER A 470 -15.20 12.23 -51.14
N GLU A 471 -14.16 13.08 -51.10
CA GLU A 471 -13.94 14.10 -50.05
C GLU A 471 -14.93 15.29 -50.08
N PRO A 472 -15.16 15.96 -48.93
CA PRO A 472 -15.61 17.34 -48.85
C PRO A 472 -14.51 18.34 -48.40
N LYS A 473 -14.70 19.60 -48.80
CA LYS A 473 -13.73 20.71 -48.87
C LYS A 473 -13.64 21.55 -47.57
N PRO A 474 -12.49 22.20 -47.24
CA PRO A 474 -12.36 23.01 -46.02
C PRO A 474 -13.11 24.35 -46.09
N THR A 475 -13.46 24.90 -44.92
CA THR A 475 -14.06 26.24 -44.75
C THR A 475 -13.34 27.08 -43.69
N SER A 476 -13.53 28.40 -43.76
CA SER A 476 -12.64 29.44 -43.22
C SER A 476 -12.91 29.83 -41.75
N ASN A 477 -11.84 30.28 -41.06
CA ASN A 477 -11.90 30.86 -39.72
C ASN A 477 -12.49 32.29 -39.71
N LYS A 478 -13.14 32.66 -38.60
CA LYS A 478 -13.42 34.04 -38.20
C LYS A 478 -13.19 34.22 -36.69
N PRO A 479 -12.48 35.27 -36.22
CA PRO A 479 -12.23 35.49 -34.79
C PRO A 479 -13.33 36.32 -34.11
N THR A 480 -13.50 36.15 -32.79
CA THR A 480 -14.23 37.11 -31.91
C THR A 480 -13.80 37.03 -30.42
N SER A 481 -13.41 38.19 -29.86
CA SER A 481 -13.46 38.65 -28.44
C SER A 481 -12.66 37.98 -27.30
N GLU A 482 -12.02 38.85 -26.49
CA GLU A 482 -11.26 38.61 -25.25
C GLU A 482 -12.14 38.54 -23.98
N PRO A 483 -11.67 37.97 -22.85
CA PRO A 483 -12.41 37.90 -21.57
C PRO A 483 -12.19 39.13 -20.65
N LYS A 484 -13.14 39.34 -19.72
CA LYS A 484 -13.19 40.44 -18.72
C LYS A 484 -12.69 39.97 -17.33
N PRO A 485 -12.09 40.82 -16.47
CA PRO A 485 -11.43 40.36 -15.24
C PRO A 485 -12.32 40.21 -13.99
N SER A 486 -11.91 39.23 -13.17
CA SER A 486 -12.14 38.92 -11.74
C SER A 486 -13.20 39.65 -10.91
N GLU A 487 -13.96 38.84 -10.14
CA GLU A 487 -14.67 39.28 -8.92
C GLU A 487 -13.74 39.28 -7.70
N GLU A 488 -14.21 39.90 -6.61
CA GLU A 488 -13.52 40.16 -5.33
C GLU A 488 -13.73 38.98 -4.34
N PRO A 489 -12.76 38.65 -3.46
CA PRO A 489 -12.89 37.47 -2.58
C PRO A 489 -13.98 37.63 -1.50
N THR A 490 -14.85 36.63 -1.41
CA THR A 490 -15.87 36.46 -0.38
C THR A 490 -15.23 36.43 1.03
N PRO A 491 -15.80 37.08 2.06
CA PRO A 491 -15.25 37.02 3.41
C PRO A 491 -15.27 35.58 3.97
N VAL A 492 -14.17 35.16 4.58
CA VAL A 492 -14.03 33.83 5.20
C VAL A 492 -15.09 33.67 6.32
N PRO A 493 -15.86 32.56 6.34
CA PRO A 493 -16.88 32.34 7.36
C PRO A 493 -16.27 32.17 8.76
N ALA A 494 -17.00 32.59 9.80
CA ALA A 494 -16.53 32.51 11.19
C ALA A 494 -16.33 31.06 11.66
N PRO A 495 -15.37 30.79 12.58
CA PRO A 495 -15.08 29.45 13.05
C PRO A 495 -16.29 28.80 13.74
N THR A 496 -16.63 27.60 13.29
CA THR A 496 -17.77 26.81 13.75
C THR A 496 -17.33 25.39 14.02
N LEU A 497 -17.71 24.83 15.17
CA LEU A 497 -17.45 23.42 15.50
C LEU A 497 -18.49 22.53 14.81
N LYS A 498 -18.03 21.53 14.07
CA LYS A 498 -18.79 20.35 13.67
C LYS A 498 -18.52 19.26 14.73
N PRO A 499 -19.51 18.90 15.57
CA PRO A 499 -19.31 17.91 16.62
C PRO A 499 -18.94 16.54 16.07
N GLY A 500 -18.14 15.82 16.85
CA GLY A 500 -17.92 14.39 16.71
C GLY A 500 -19.18 13.54 16.97
N THR A 501 -19.00 12.23 16.83
CA THR A 501 -20.02 11.19 17.03
C THR A 501 -19.77 10.31 18.25
N THR A 502 -18.55 10.34 18.81
CA THR A 502 -18.14 9.51 19.94
C THR A 502 -17.83 10.32 21.20
N VAL A 503 -17.25 9.65 22.20
CA VAL A 503 -16.62 10.26 23.38
C VAL A 503 -15.23 9.65 23.48
N GLU A 504 -14.20 10.47 23.36
CA GLU A 504 -12.87 9.98 22.98
C GLU A 504 -12.12 9.49 24.21
N LYS A 505 -11.46 8.33 24.07
CA LYS A 505 -10.55 7.81 25.08
C LYS A 505 -9.16 8.37 24.85
N VAL A 506 -8.64 9.11 25.82
CA VAL A 506 -7.34 9.79 25.71
C VAL A 506 -6.33 9.19 26.68
N THR A 507 -5.12 8.93 26.18
CA THR A 507 -4.00 8.43 27.00
C THR A 507 -3.16 9.59 27.53
N PRO A 508 -3.01 9.77 28.86
CA PRO A 508 -2.16 10.79 29.46
C PRO A 508 -0.75 10.81 28.86
N GLY A 509 -0.29 11.99 28.43
CA GLY A 509 1.02 12.20 27.82
C GLY A 509 1.16 11.81 26.34
N LYS A 510 0.11 11.35 25.67
CA LYS A 510 0.05 11.19 24.20
C LYS A 510 -0.90 12.22 23.58
N LYS A 511 -0.59 12.69 22.37
CA LYS A 511 -1.52 13.48 21.56
C LYS A 511 -2.63 12.54 21.06
N ALA A 512 -3.88 12.94 21.24
CA ALA A 512 -5.05 12.32 20.65
C ALA A 512 -5.70 13.31 19.67
N VAL A 513 -6.06 12.83 18.48
CA VAL A 513 -6.92 13.55 17.53
C VAL A 513 -8.37 13.19 17.86
N LEU A 514 -9.27 14.16 17.79
CA LEU A 514 -10.70 13.98 18.04
C LEU A 514 -11.45 13.92 16.70
N ASP A 515 -12.64 13.34 16.67
CA ASP A 515 -13.50 13.33 15.47
C ASP A 515 -14.27 14.66 15.28
N ASP A 516 -14.22 15.55 16.27
CA ASP A 516 -14.59 16.97 16.16
C ASP A 516 -13.69 17.76 15.18
N VAL A 517 -14.32 18.56 14.32
CA VAL A 517 -13.64 19.40 13.32
C VAL A 517 -14.15 20.85 13.39
N VAL A 518 -13.23 21.82 13.40
CA VAL A 518 -13.58 23.24 13.27
C VAL A 518 -13.52 23.67 11.81
N THR A 519 -14.55 24.35 11.31
CA THR A 519 -14.59 24.91 9.94
C THR A 519 -14.69 26.43 9.97
N GLY A 520 -14.19 27.12 8.94
CA GLY A 520 -14.19 28.59 8.85
C GLY A 520 -12.82 29.22 9.09
N ASP A 521 -12.76 30.42 9.68
CA ASP A 521 -11.49 31.09 10.03
C ASP A 521 -10.81 30.43 11.24
N LEU A 522 -9.85 29.55 10.95
CA LEU A 522 -9.06 28.80 11.93
C LEU A 522 -7.86 29.58 12.49
N SER A 523 -7.58 30.79 11.97
CA SER A 523 -6.33 31.52 12.25
C SER A 523 -6.09 31.79 13.74
N SER A 524 -7.18 31.97 14.48
CA SER A 524 -7.25 32.43 15.88
C SER A 524 -7.93 31.46 16.85
N VAL A 525 -8.23 30.23 16.40
CA VAL A 525 -8.89 29.22 17.25
C VAL A 525 -7.87 28.63 18.24
N THR A 526 -8.28 28.58 19.51
CA THR A 526 -7.52 28.04 20.64
C THR A 526 -8.43 27.14 21.47
N GLY A 527 -7.87 26.35 22.38
CA GLY A 527 -8.65 25.51 23.28
C GLY A 527 -8.08 25.46 24.70
N SER A 528 -8.97 25.16 25.65
CA SER A 528 -8.65 24.97 27.06
C SER A 528 -9.24 23.65 27.55
N VAL A 529 -8.58 23.02 28.53
CA VAL A 529 -9.04 21.77 29.14
C VAL A 529 -9.37 21.97 30.61
N THR A 530 -10.52 21.47 31.03
CA THR A 530 -10.96 21.43 32.43
C THR A 530 -11.17 19.99 32.89
N ASP A 531 -10.94 19.74 34.18
CA ASP A 531 -11.27 18.47 34.83
C ASP A 531 -12.77 18.38 35.18
N ALA A 532 -13.22 17.23 35.69
CA ALA A 532 -14.61 17.02 36.12
C ALA A 532 -15.11 17.96 37.25
N SER A 533 -14.24 18.77 37.87
CA SER A 533 -14.62 19.84 38.81
C SER A 533 -14.74 21.22 38.17
N GLY A 534 -14.50 21.33 36.85
CA GLY A 534 -14.47 22.58 36.10
C GLY A 534 -13.14 23.34 36.24
N LYS A 535 -12.10 22.75 36.83
CA LYS A 535 -10.82 23.41 37.03
C LYS A 535 -9.89 23.20 35.84
N SER A 536 -9.23 24.27 35.39
CA SER A 536 -8.26 24.21 34.28
C SER A 536 -7.11 23.22 34.58
N VAL A 537 -6.83 22.34 33.61
CA VAL A 537 -5.75 21.35 33.70
C VAL A 537 -4.44 21.99 33.27
N ALA A 538 -3.51 22.16 34.22
CA ALA A 538 -2.18 22.70 33.92
C ALA A 538 -1.37 21.73 33.06
N GLY A 539 -0.69 22.25 32.03
CA GLY A 539 0.12 21.44 31.11
C GLY A 539 -0.66 20.62 30.07
N ALA A 540 -1.99 20.69 30.07
CA ALA A 540 -2.78 20.20 28.94
C ALA A 540 -2.67 21.16 27.74
N THR A 541 -2.63 20.61 26.53
CA THR A 541 -2.62 21.39 25.28
C THR A 541 -3.78 20.99 24.39
N VAL A 542 -4.33 21.97 23.67
CA VAL A 542 -5.34 21.78 22.63
C VAL A 542 -4.83 22.50 21.38
N SER A 543 -4.85 21.81 20.25
CA SER A 543 -4.46 22.36 18.94
C SER A 543 -5.59 22.12 17.95
N VAL A 544 -5.91 23.14 17.15
CA VAL A 544 -6.73 22.99 15.95
C VAL A 544 -5.80 23.10 14.75
N ASP A 545 -5.84 22.11 13.86
CA ASP A 545 -5.10 22.16 12.62
C ASP A 545 -5.65 23.28 11.72
N LYS A 546 -4.77 24.16 11.21
CA LYS A 546 -5.18 25.37 10.49
C LYS A 546 -5.58 25.13 9.03
N GLN A 547 -5.37 23.92 8.51
CA GLN A 547 -5.74 23.53 7.14
C GLN A 547 -6.95 22.57 7.14
N THR A 548 -6.95 21.58 8.03
CA THR A 548 -7.99 20.53 8.08
C THR A 548 -9.09 20.81 9.11
N GLY A 549 -8.85 21.67 10.09
CA GLY A 549 -9.78 21.91 11.19
C GLY A 549 -9.77 20.85 12.29
N ALA A 550 -8.97 19.78 12.15
CA ALA A 550 -8.91 18.68 13.10
C ALA A 550 -8.53 19.15 14.51
N VAL A 551 -9.34 18.81 15.51
CA VAL A 551 -9.06 19.11 16.91
C VAL A 551 -8.15 18.02 17.48
N SER A 552 -7.16 18.41 18.28
CA SER A 552 -6.35 17.46 19.04
C SER A 552 -6.10 17.95 20.46
N VAL A 553 -5.99 17.01 21.39
CA VAL A 553 -5.70 17.26 22.80
C VAL A 553 -4.50 16.43 23.27
N THR A 554 -3.72 16.97 24.19
CA THR A 554 -2.75 16.21 24.99
C THR A 554 -2.97 16.53 26.45
N LEU A 555 -3.29 15.52 27.27
CA LEU A 555 -3.34 15.66 28.73
C LEU A 555 -1.94 15.44 29.33
N PRO A 556 -1.60 16.07 30.47
CA PRO A 556 -0.32 15.85 31.13
C PRO A 556 -0.18 14.38 31.60
N LYS A 557 1.05 13.88 31.73
CA LYS A 557 1.35 12.45 32.00
C LYS A 557 0.80 11.93 33.33
N ASP A 558 0.55 12.82 34.27
CA ASP A 558 -0.01 12.57 35.60
C ASP A 558 -1.54 12.82 35.69
N ALA A 559 -2.20 13.11 34.57
CA ALA A 559 -3.65 13.20 34.49
C ALA A 559 -4.32 11.92 35.02
N LYS A 560 -5.27 12.10 35.93
CA LYS A 560 -5.98 11.00 36.60
C LYS A 560 -7.08 10.42 35.70
N ALA A 561 -7.48 9.19 35.99
CA ALA A 561 -8.67 8.60 35.39
C ALA A 561 -9.92 9.44 35.72
N GLY A 562 -10.79 9.61 34.73
CA GLY A 562 -11.97 10.48 34.81
C GLY A 562 -12.26 11.22 33.51
N THR A 563 -13.29 12.06 33.55
CA THR A 563 -13.75 12.89 32.43
C THR A 563 -13.08 14.26 32.43
N TYR A 564 -12.75 14.74 31.23
CA TYR A 564 -12.21 16.07 30.98
C TYR A 564 -13.04 16.77 29.90
N THR A 565 -13.16 18.09 29.99
CA THR A 565 -13.94 18.91 29.07
C THR A 565 -13.04 19.90 28.35
N ILE A 566 -13.12 19.92 27.02
CA ILE A 566 -12.37 20.80 26.14
C ILE A 566 -13.30 21.90 25.64
N GLN A 567 -12.97 23.16 25.89
CA GLN A 567 -13.68 24.30 25.32
C GLN A 567 -12.78 25.02 24.32
N LEU A 568 -13.23 25.06 23.06
CA LEU A 568 -12.61 25.84 22.00
C LEU A 568 -13.11 27.29 22.02
N ALA A 569 -12.24 28.23 21.66
CA ALA A 569 -12.55 29.65 21.58
C ALA A 569 -11.73 30.37 20.49
N SER A 570 -12.34 31.35 19.83
CA SER A 570 -11.71 32.29 18.90
C SER A 570 -12.06 33.71 19.31
N ALA A 571 -11.07 34.61 19.32
CA ALA A 571 -11.21 36.01 19.74
C ALA A 571 -11.97 36.20 21.09
N GLY A 572 -11.79 35.26 22.03
CA GLY A 572 -12.45 35.29 23.35
C GLY A 572 -13.91 34.83 23.38
N LYS A 573 -14.46 34.30 22.28
CA LYS A 573 -15.79 33.70 22.21
C LYS A 573 -15.70 32.19 22.01
N ASN A 574 -16.59 31.43 22.63
CA ASN A 574 -16.65 29.97 22.48
C ASN A 574 -16.97 29.57 21.03
N VAL A 575 -16.23 28.61 20.51
CA VAL A 575 -16.45 27.98 19.20
C VAL A 575 -17.12 26.63 19.46
N GLY A 576 -18.46 26.60 19.34
CA GLY A 576 -19.26 25.40 19.58
C GLY A 576 -19.45 25.01 21.05
N ALA A 577 -20.05 23.84 21.22
CA ALA A 577 -20.26 23.20 22.52
C ALA A 577 -18.94 22.64 23.09
N PRO A 578 -18.85 22.38 24.40
CA PRO A 578 -17.69 21.72 24.99
C PRO A 578 -17.58 20.26 24.53
N ILE A 579 -16.38 19.83 24.15
CA ILE A 579 -16.07 18.45 23.76
C ILE A 579 -15.70 17.65 25.01
N THR A 580 -16.08 16.37 25.09
CA THR A 580 -15.89 15.53 26.28
C THR A 580 -14.97 14.36 26.00
N VAL A 581 -13.87 14.24 26.75
CA VAL A 581 -12.90 13.14 26.62
C VAL A 581 -12.70 12.40 27.94
N THR A 582 -12.25 11.16 27.89
CA THR A 582 -12.14 10.27 29.07
C THR A 582 -10.75 9.63 29.19
N VAL A 583 -10.23 9.59 30.41
CA VAL A 583 -9.03 8.81 30.78
C VAL A 583 -9.48 7.58 31.56
N GLU A 584 -9.13 6.39 31.07
CA GLU A 584 -9.45 5.14 31.76
C GLU A 584 -8.52 4.88 32.96
N ALA A 585 -9.04 4.13 33.95
CA ALA A 585 -8.23 3.68 35.07
C ALA A 585 -7.26 2.58 34.62
N LYS A 586 -5.97 2.71 34.98
CA LYS A 586 -4.97 1.65 34.74
C LYS A 586 -5.41 0.35 35.43
N SER A 587 -5.86 -0.63 34.64
CA SER A 587 -6.06 -2.00 35.10
C SER A 587 -4.73 -2.58 35.56
N THR A 588 -4.62 -2.90 36.85
CA THR A 588 -3.45 -3.60 37.38
C THR A 588 -3.53 -5.06 36.94
N PRO A 589 -2.52 -5.62 36.23
CA PRO A 589 -2.59 -7.01 35.78
C PRO A 589 -2.57 -7.97 36.97
N THR A 590 -3.57 -8.85 37.04
CA THR A 590 -3.64 -9.90 38.06
C THR A 590 -2.46 -10.86 37.91
N PRO A 591 -1.68 -11.15 38.96
CA PRO A 591 -0.51 -12.01 38.84
C PRO A 591 -0.90 -13.45 38.47
N LYS A 592 -0.23 -14.01 37.46
CA LYS A 592 -0.36 -15.40 37.04
C LYS A 592 0.07 -16.34 38.19
N PRO A 593 -0.71 -17.39 38.52
CA PRO A 593 -0.38 -18.28 39.63
C PRO A 593 0.94 -19.04 39.38
N THR A 594 1.81 -19.02 40.38
CA THR A 594 3.13 -19.68 40.34
C THR A 594 3.00 -21.20 40.49
N PRO A 595 3.71 -22.02 39.71
CA PRO A 595 3.82 -23.45 39.99
C PRO A 595 4.48 -23.71 41.34
N LYS A 596 4.02 -24.74 42.05
CA LYS A 596 4.59 -25.15 43.34
C LYS A 596 5.79 -26.10 43.12
N PRO A 597 6.91 -25.98 43.85
CA PRO A 597 8.06 -26.89 43.70
C PRO A 597 7.84 -28.28 44.33
N GLY A 598 8.56 -29.28 43.80
CA GLY A 598 8.54 -30.69 44.20
C GLY A 598 7.96 -31.58 43.08
N ASP A 599 8.65 -32.60 42.55
CA ASP A 599 9.96 -33.19 42.92
C ASP A 599 10.86 -33.42 41.70
N ASP A 600 12.15 -33.62 41.95
CA ASP A 600 13.23 -33.75 40.97
C ASP A 600 13.20 -35.07 40.16
N ASP A 601 13.76 -35.05 38.94
CA ASP A 601 14.98 -35.82 38.70
C ASP A 601 15.82 -35.26 37.53
N GLN A 602 17.11 -35.59 37.50
CA GLN A 602 18.13 -35.04 36.61
C GLN A 602 18.32 -35.85 35.31
N SER A 603 18.67 -35.19 34.19
CA SER A 603 19.90 -35.50 33.43
C SER A 603 20.10 -34.69 32.12
N SER A 604 21.25 -34.00 32.09
CA SER A 604 22.19 -33.72 30.96
C SER A 604 21.75 -33.53 29.49
N GLU A 605 22.40 -32.54 28.89
CA GLU A 605 22.59 -32.29 27.45
C GLU A 605 23.25 -33.46 26.68
N GLY A 606 23.11 -33.50 25.33
CA GLY A 606 24.19 -33.99 24.46
C GLY A 606 23.87 -34.94 23.27
N SER A 607 23.70 -34.37 22.07
CA SER A 607 24.29 -34.80 20.78
C SER A 607 24.09 -36.20 20.13
N SER A 608 23.87 -36.15 18.81
CA SER A 608 24.35 -37.05 17.72
C SER A 608 23.79 -38.48 17.48
N SER A 609 23.07 -38.60 16.35
CA SER A 609 23.15 -39.60 15.25
C SER A 609 23.24 -41.13 15.50
N GLU A 610 22.33 -41.84 14.81
CA GLU A 610 22.43 -43.20 14.23
C GLU A 610 22.68 -44.43 15.14
N ASN A 611 21.61 -45.17 15.47
CA ASN A 611 21.27 -46.44 14.79
C ASN A 611 19.94 -47.07 15.30
N MET A 612 19.30 -47.90 14.47
CA MET A 612 18.01 -48.55 14.76
C MET A 612 18.09 -49.72 15.76
N VAL A 613 17.03 -49.96 16.54
CA VAL A 613 16.18 -51.20 16.52
C VAL A 613 14.81 -50.92 17.18
N TRP A 614 13.75 -51.57 16.70
CA TRP A 614 12.35 -51.42 17.13
C TRP A 614 11.96 -52.16 18.42
N ILE A 615 11.42 -51.42 19.42
CA ILE A 615 10.27 -51.77 20.31
C ILE A 615 9.62 -50.43 20.76
N GLY A 616 8.30 -50.23 20.87
CA GLY A 616 7.16 -51.03 20.41
C GLY A 616 5.83 -50.66 21.11
N VAL A 617 4.87 -50.10 20.35
CA VAL A 617 3.42 -49.91 20.66
C VAL A 617 3.02 -48.96 21.81
N GLY A 618 2.42 -47.80 21.46
CA GLY A 618 1.84 -46.88 22.43
C GLY A 618 1.02 -45.70 21.88
N GLY A 619 0.38 -45.82 20.70
CA GLY A 619 -0.23 -44.64 20.06
C GLY A 619 -1.17 -44.88 18.88
N PHE A 620 -2.01 -45.92 18.89
CA PHE A 620 -2.92 -46.22 17.76
C PHE A 620 -4.38 -46.57 18.14
N PHE A 621 -4.80 -46.37 19.39
CA PHE A 621 -6.17 -46.71 19.83
C PHE A 621 -7.16 -45.53 19.85
N GLY A 622 -6.73 -44.31 19.53
CA GLY A 622 -7.62 -43.14 19.48
C GLY A 622 -8.55 -43.08 18.25
N MET A 623 -8.09 -43.51 17.07
CA MET A 623 -8.84 -43.29 15.81
C MET A 623 -9.85 -44.39 15.46
N ILE A 624 -9.71 -45.61 15.99
CA ILE A 624 -10.59 -46.74 15.59
C ILE A 624 -12.00 -46.63 16.21
N ALA A 625 -12.13 -46.00 17.38
CA ALA A 625 -13.42 -45.85 18.06
C ALA A 625 -14.41 -44.93 17.30
N VAL A 626 -13.92 -43.87 16.66
CA VAL A 626 -14.78 -42.90 15.94
C VAL A 626 -15.28 -43.47 14.60
N ALA A 627 -14.43 -44.20 13.88
CA ALA A 627 -14.80 -44.86 12.63
C ALA A 627 -15.87 -45.96 12.83
N GLY A 628 -15.78 -46.73 13.93
CA GLY A 628 -16.75 -47.79 14.24
C GLY A 628 -18.17 -47.26 14.50
N ILE A 629 -18.29 -46.10 15.16
CA ILE A 629 -19.59 -45.47 15.45
C ILE A 629 -20.24 -44.95 14.16
N PHE A 630 -19.48 -44.31 13.27
CA PHE A 630 -19.98 -43.87 11.96
C PHE A 630 -20.41 -45.05 11.06
N GLY A 631 -19.63 -46.12 11.02
CA GLY A 631 -19.98 -47.33 10.26
C GLY A 631 -21.26 -48.02 10.76
N TRP A 632 -21.48 -48.04 12.07
CA TRP A 632 -22.69 -48.61 12.67
C TRP A 632 -23.95 -47.76 12.39
N LEU A 633 -23.82 -46.43 12.43
CA LEU A 633 -24.89 -45.49 12.05
C LEU A 633 -25.27 -45.61 10.56
N LEU A 634 -24.29 -45.65 9.66
CA LEU A 634 -24.56 -45.84 8.22
C LEU A 634 -25.22 -47.18 7.93
N GLY A 635 -24.76 -48.26 8.57
CA GLY A 635 -25.31 -49.60 8.41
C GLY A 635 -26.79 -49.71 8.84
N ASN A 636 -27.17 -49.09 9.95
CA ASN A 636 -28.56 -49.09 10.41
C ASN A 636 -29.49 -48.30 9.50
N VAL A 637 -29.05 -47.13 9.01
CA VAL A 637 -29.84 -46.27 8.10
C VAL A 637 -30.04 -46.96 6.74
N LEU A 638 -28.99 -47.51 6.15
CA LEU A 638 -29.08 -48.26 4.88
C LEU A 638 -29.90 -49.55 5.02
N GLY A 639 -29.80 -50.25 6.15
CA GLY A 639 -30.60 -51.44 6.45
C GLY A 639 -32.10 -51.17 6.52
N HIS A 640 -32.53 -50.00 7.02
CA HIS A 640 -33.94 -49.61 7.08
C HIS A 640 -34.46 -49.03 5.75
N ALA A 641 -33.60 -48.44 4.92
CA ALA A 641 -33.97 -47.88 3.62
C ALA A 641 -34.14 -48.94 2.51
N ARG A 642 -33.48 -50.09 2.62
CA ARG A 642 -33.44 -51.13 1.58
C ARG A 642 -34.79 -51.54 0.97
N PRO A 643 -35.85 -51.88 1.74
CA PRO A 643 -37.13 -52.28 1.16
C PRO A 643 -37.88 -51.13 0.45
N TYR A 644 -37.54 -49.87 0.72
CA TYR A 644 -38.12 -48.71 0.03
C TYR A 644 -37.41 -48.42 -1.31
N LEU A 645 -36.11 -48.74 -1.41
CA LEU A 645 -35.30 -48.54 -2.62
C LEU A 645 -35.52 -49.64 -3.66
N GLU A 646 -35.72 -50.89 -3.22
CA GLU A 646 -36.12 -52.00 -4.09
C GLU A 646 -37.49 -51.74 -4.75
N GLY A 647 -38.42 -51.08 -4.04
CA GLY A 647 -39.70 -50.62 -4.59
C GLY A 647 -39.59 -49.49 -5.63
N LEU A 648 -38.42 -48.85 -5.74
CA LEU A 648 -38.11 -47.79 -6.72
C LEU A 648 -37.14 -48.26 -7.82
N GLY A 649 -36.77 -49.55 -7.83
CA GLY A 649 -35.85 -50.13 -8.83
C GLY A 649 -34.38 -49.71 -8.67
N ILE A 650 -34.00 -49.21 -7.48
CA ILE A 650 -32.62 -48.80 -7.18
C ILE A 650 -31.96 -49.89 -6.34
N HIS A 651 -30.93 -50.52 -6.90
CA HIS A 651 -30.09 -51.49 -6.18
C HIS A 651 -28.81 -50.81 -5.69
N ILE A 652 -28.53 -50.96 -4.39
CA ILE A 652 -27.27 -50.57 -3.71
C ILE A 652 -26.55 -51.85 -3.27
#